data_AF-A0A965LEL1-F1
#
_entry.id   AF-A0A965LEL1-F1
#
_cell.length_a   1.000
_cell.length_b   1.000
_cell.length_c   1.000
_cell.angle_alpha   90.00
_cell.angle_beta   90.00
_cell.angle_gamma   90.00
#
_symmetry.space_group_name_H-M   'P 1'
#
loop_
_entity.id
_entity.type
_entity.pdbx_description
1 polymer ?
#
loop_
_entity_poly.entity_id
_entity_poly.type
_entity_poly.pdbx_seq_one_letter_code
_entity_poly.pdbx_strand_id
1 'polypeptide(L)'
;MGLRLTVTEENGVTLSATERVTLEVAQVGPQGSAGSGVPTGGSTGQVLAKASAADYDTTWAAAGSGSGDVTGPASSVDGHAVVFNGTTGKIVKSAGAAPVLSSDARLTDARTPTAHKASHATGGTDALAPSDIGAAPTTRNVTAGTGLTGGGDLSADRTLAVAYGTTAGTAAQGNDARLTDARTPTGAAGGDLTGTYPNPTIAAGAVTLSDMANLAANSVIGNNTGSPATPVALTAAQTRTLLALDAAAVTSVSMTDANLSVSAFSGRTIVNVTAALTTTRTLTLPAANTVTAGSVVQIVDRFGQGVANVNQITVARTGSDTVNGATFVTLRSLQWRSYAFVSDGSSSWVGDVAALTAQPLGKGDIWKGTTTGGGVIHAVGVDGQFLGVSGGDLAWANLAASDIASGTFAAARLPNLFPLYGDGVSGDASISGTTTLTQDTYYANLDVTGTLNTAGYRVFVSGTLSGNGTIRHNGNTSGVTGGAAAGIYGAGGDSANGGTTTGSQAASVSNCLGGDGGAGGNGTSGNGGAARTGSRPSAGVGGSLVMSNFIGMLLPMYFGSSSAQWRGGVGGSGGGGDGTAGGTGGSGGGIVFVAARTCTFTGTIQANGGAGVAASAGNRGGGGGGGGGMVTLVTASTSQTCTVQALGGSGGAGSGTGTAGGNGTAGQTRVWLGVK
;
A
#
# COMPACT_ATOMS: atom_id res chain seq x y z
N MET A 1 -35.93 -24.14 131.11
CA MET A 1 -34.95 -24.83 131.98
C MET A 1 -34.24 -25.87 131.13
N GLY A 2 -32.93 -25.74 130.91
CA GLY A 2 -32.16 -26.72 130.15
C GLY A 2 -31.75 -27.90 131.02
N LEU A 3 -31.87 -29.13 130.51
CA LEU A 3 -31.19 -30.29 131.11
C LEU A 3 -30.15 -30.83 130.14
N ARG A 4 -28.91 -30.62 130.56
CA ARG A 4 -27.65 -31.14 130.08
C ARG A 4 -27.54 -32.55 130.68
N LEU A 5 -27.34 -33.60 129.86
CA LEU A 5 -26.83 -34.87 130.40
C LEU A 5 -25.35 -34.66 130.73
N THR A 6 -25.15 -34.16 131.94
CA THR A 6 -23.89 -34.27 132.66
C THR A 6 -23.85 -35.71 133.15
N VAL A 7 -22.88 -36.50 132.70
CA VAL A 7 -22.47 -37.69 133.45
C VAL A 7 -21.81 -37.15 134.71
N THR A 8 -22.64 -36.85 135.69
CA THR A 8 -22.23 -36.77 137.08
C THR A 8 -22.26 -38.20 137.55
N GLU A 9 -21.11 -38.69 137.97
CA GLU A 9 -20.97 -39.95 138.68
C GLU A 9 -22.09 -40.07 139.69
N GLU A 10 -23.04 -40.96 139.43
CA GLU A 10 -23.92 -41.43 140.47
C GLU A 10 -23.04 -42.28 141.39
N ASN A 11 -22.65 -41.70 142.52
CA ASN A 11 -21.91 -42.31 143.62
C ASN A 11 -20.37 -42.45 143.49
N GLY A 12 -19.68 -41.41 143.01
CA GLY A 12 -18.24 -41.29 143.27
C GLY A 12 -17.40 -42.44 142.72
N VAL A 13 -17.74 -42.93 141.53
CA VAL A 13 -16.99 -43.99 140.88
C VAL A 13 -15.99 -43.39 139.90
N THR A 14 -14.85 -42.97 140.44
CA THR A 14 -13.63 -42.77 139.66
C THR A 14 -13.13 -44.14 139.19
N LEU A 15 -13.26 -44.44 137.90
CA LEU A 15 -12.57 -45.58 137.31
C LEU A 15 -11.14 -45.15 136.96
N SER A 16 -10.22 -45.30 137.91
CA SER A 16 -8.79 -45.14 137.65
C SER A 16 -8.33 -46.20 136.62
N ALA A 17 -7.18 -46.01 135.99
CA ALA A 17 -6.71 -46.72 134.78
C ALA A 17 -6.50 -48.25 134.90
N THR A 18 -7.24 -48.98 135.75
CA THR A 18 -7.12 -50.44 135.90
C THR A 18 -8.37 -51.19 136.45
N GLU A 19 -9.60 -50.66 136.50
CA GLU A 19 -10.79 -51.41 137.04
C GLU A 19 -12.14 -51.25 136.28
N ARG A 20 -13.09 -52.20 136.46
CA ARG A 20 -14.43 -52.33 135.84
C ARG A 20 -15.56 -52.39 136.90
N VAL A 21 -16.79 -51.95 136.56
CA VAL A 21 -18.00 -51.98 137.44
C VAL A 21 -19.08 -52.91 136.85
N THR A 22 -19.77 -53.67 137.70
CA THR A 22 -20.94 -54.53 137.39
C THR A 22 -21.91 -54.44 138.58
N LEU A 23 -23.23 -54.33 138.36
CA LEU A 23 -24.25 -54.10 139.41
C LEU A 23 -25.32 -55.21 139.39
N GLU A 24 -25.55 -55.92 140.51
CA GLU A 24 -26.63 -56.92 140.68
C GLU A 24 -26.96 -57.16 142.18
N VAL A 25 -28.26 -57.09 142.62
CA VAL A 25 -28.85 -57.59 143.91
C VAL A 25 -30.39 -57.80 143.77
N ALA A 26 -31.09 -58.63 144.58
CA ALA A 26 -31.78 -59.90 144.26
C ALA A 26 -33.18 -60.05 144.99
N GLN A 27 -33.87 -61.22 144.83
CA GLN A 27 -35.31 -61.68 144.91
C GLN A 27 -36.24 -61.67 146.19
N VAL A 28 -37.48 -62.24 145.99
CA VAL A 28 -38.86 -62.22 146.61
C VAL A 28 -39.23 -63.32 147.67
N GLY A 29 -40.37 -63.25 148.41
CA GLY A 29 -41.00 -64.33 149.25
C GLY A 29 -42.56 -64.50 149.13
N PRO A 30 -43.23 -65.61 149.62
CA PRO A 30 -44.37 -66.31 148.94
C PRO A 30 -45.86 -66.04 149.37
N GLN A 31 -46.82 -66.62 148.61
CA GLN A 31 -48.25 -66.26 148.32
C GLN A 31 -49.41 -66.89 149.17
N GLY A 32 -50.64 -66.30 149.13
CA GLY A 32 -51.94 -66.95 149.47
C GLY A 32 -53.14 -66.56 148.55
N SER A 33 -54.18 -67.41 148.41
CA SER A 33 -55.20 -67.41 147.31
C SER A 33 -56.59 -66.75 147.60
N ALA A 34 -57.38 -66.43 146.55
CA ALA A 34 -58.61 -65.61 146.58
C ALA A 34 -59.84 -66.19 145.79
N GLY A 35 -61.02 -65.54 145.91
CA GLY A 35 -62.17 -65.53 144.95
C GLY A 35 -63.40 -64.74 145.49
N SER A 36 -64.48 -64.30 144.77
CA SER A 36 -64.85 -63.95 143.36
C SER A 36 -66.29 -63.31 143.32
N GLY A 37 -66.63 -62.36 142.41
CA GLY A 37 -68.03 -62.17 141.95
C GLY A 37 -68.66 -60.76 141.96
N VAL A 38 -69.51 -60.42 142.93
CA VAL A 38 -70.19 -59.11 142.97
C VAL A 38 -69.27 -58.10 143.65
N PRO A 39 -68.91 -56.97 143.01
CA PRO A 39 -68.06 -55.98 143.65
C PRO A 39 -68.77 -55.41 144.87
N THR A 40 -68.12 -55.53 146.02
CA THR A 40 -68.64 -55.04 147.29
C THR A 40 -68.72 -53.51 147.31
N GLY A 41 -69.89 -52.96 147.62
CA GLY A 41 -70.12 -51.51 147.80
C GLY A 41 -70.63 -50.80 146.55
N GLY A 42 -71.31 -49.68 146.75
CA GLY A 42 -72.05 -48.85 145.81
C GLY A 42 -72.85 -47.81 146.62
N SER A 43 -73.11 -46.63 146.08
CA SER A 43 -73.79 -45.54 146.80
C SER A 43 -75.15 -45.20 146.19
N THR A 44 -76.06 -44.63 146.99
CA THR A 44 -77.40 -44.21 146.54
C THR A 44 -77.34 -43.39 145.24
N GLY A 45 -78.12 -43.79 144.24
CA GLY A 45 -78.20 -43.11 142.93
C GLY A 45 -77.39 -43.77 141.81
N GLN A 46 -76.62 -44.82 142.12
CA GLN A 46 -76.03 -45.70 141.10
C GLN A 46 -76.95 -46.89 140.81
N VAL A 47 -76.91 -47.38 139.58
CA VAL A 47 -77.58 -48.62 139.15
C VAL A 47 -76.54 -49.69 138.84
N LEU A 48 -76.86 -50.96 139.06
CA LEU A 48 -76.03 -52.08 138.62
C LEU A 48 -76.14 -52.19 137.09
N ALA A 49 -75.01 -52.06 136.41
CA ALA A 49 -74.90 -52.33 134.99
C ALA A 49 -74.08 -53.62 134.79
N LYS A 50 -74.44 -54.43 133.79
CA LYS A 50 -73.60 -55.55 133.35
C LYS A 50 -72.23 -54.97 132.94
N ALA A 51 -71.16 -55.46 133.56
CA ALA A 51 -69.81 -55.12 133.15
C ALA A 51 -69.46 -55.85 131.85
N SER A 52 -70.06 -57.04 131.66
CA SER A 52 -69.89 -57.87 130.48
C SER A 52 -71.10 -58.78 130.24
N ALA A 53 -71.05 -59.52 129.13
CA ALA A 53 -72.01 -60.58 128.82
C ALA A 53 -71.78 -61.88 129.63
N ALA A 54 -70.77 -61.94 130.52
CA ALA A 54 -70.49 -63.10 131.38
C ALA A 54 -71.43 -63.16 132.60
N ASP A 55 -71.77 -64.37 133.02
CA ASP A 55 -72.53 -64.56 134.24
C ASP A 55 -71.71 -64.04 135.44
N TYR A 56 -72.33 -63.15 136.22
CA TYR A 56 -71.87 -62.62 137.51
C TYR A 56 -70.84 -61.47 137.51
N ASP A 57 -70.53 -60.81 136.39
CA ASP A 57 -69.70 -59.58 136.36
C ASP A 57 -70.55 -58.30 136.18
N THR A 58 -70.72 -57.56 137.28
CA THR A 58 -71.57 -56.35 137.35
C THR A 58 -70.83 -55.23 138.04
N THR A 59 -70.95 -53.98 137.60
CA THR A 59 -70.39 -52.81 138.30
C THR A 59 -71.48 -51.79 138.65
N TRP A 60 -71.20 -50.90 139.60
CA TRP A 60 -72.07 -49.74 139.85
C TRP A 60 -71.81 -48.66 138.81
N ALA A 61 -72.85 -48.29 138.07
CA ALA A 61 -72.84 -47.23 137.08
C ALA A 61 -73.71 -46.05 137.52
N ALA A 62 -73.33 -44.83 137.14
CA ALA A 62 -74.18 -43.66 137.30
C ALA A 62 -75.45 -43.78 136.43
N ALA A 63 -76.61 -43.34 136.93
CA ALA A 63 -77.83 -43.30 136.11
C ALA A 63 -77.65 -42.33 134.92
N GLY A 64 -77.78 -42.86 133.70
CA GLY A 64 -77.63 -42.12 132.44
C GLY A 64 -78.83 -41.23 132.09
N SER A 65 -78.52 -40.16 131.36
CA SER A 65 -79.34 -39.01 130.92
C SER A 65 -80.35 -39.28 129.78
N GLY A 66 -81.51 -38.61 129.80
CA GLY A 66 -82.17 -38.10 128.58
C GLY A 66 -83.72 -38.01 128.58
N SER A 67 -84.29 -36.83 128.28
CA SER A 67 -85.51 -36.65 127.43
C SER A 67 -85.87 -35.17 127.19
N GLY A 68 -85.97 -34.75 125.91
CA GLY A 68 -86.54 -33.47 125.43
C GLY A 68 -87.14 -33.59 124.01
N ASP A 69 -88.06 -32.67 123.65
CA ASP A 69 -89.14 -32.62 122.62
C ASP A 69 -88.96 -33.18 121.18
N VAL A 70 -87.81 -33.69 120.74
CA VAL A 70 -87.70 -34.37 119.44
C VAL A 70 -87.05 -35.73 119.66
N THR A 71 -87.83 -36.80 119.49
CA THR A 71 -87.35 -38.18 119.54
C THR A 71 -87.28 -38.76 118.13
N GLY A 72 -86.08 -39.19 117.74
CA GLY A 72 -85.78 -39.84 116.46
C GLY A 72 -84.50 -40.67 116.58
N PRO A 73 -84.22 -41.59 115.63
CA PRO A 73 -83.01 -42.41 115.66
C PRO A 73 -81.76 -41.53 115.62
N ALA A 74 -80.64 -42.02 116.18
CA ALA A 74 -79.38 -41.28 116.35
C ALA A 74 -78.77 -40.73 115.03
N SER A 75 -79.29 -41.12 113.86
CA SER A 75 -78.91 -40.59 112.55
C SER A 75 -80.10 -40.58 111.57
N SER A 76 -80.10 -39.63 110.64
CA SER A 76 -81.03 -39.61 109.50
C SER A 76 -80.80 -40.85 108.61
N VAL A 77 -81.85 -41.62 108.34
CA VAL A 77 -81.77 -42.88 107.57
C VAL A 77 -81.99 -42.71 106.06
N ASP A 78 -82.58 -41.59 105.64
CA ASP A 78 -83.00 -41.39 104.24
C ASP A 78 -82.22 -40.28 103.51
N GLY A 79 -81.15 -39.74 104.11
CA GLY A 79 -80.24 -38.80 103.43
C GLY A 79 -80.84 -37.45 103.01
N HIS A 80 -82.11 -37.20 103.32
CA HIS A 80 -82.77 -35.92 103.07
C HIS A 80 -82.44 -34.91 104.17
N ALA A 81 -82.17 -33.66 103.77
CA ALA A 81 -82.07 -32.55 104.69
C ALA A 81 -83.46 -32.25 105.30
N VAL A 82 -83.51 -32.10 106.62
CA VAL A 82 -84.71 -31.69 107.34
C VAL A 82 -84.83 -30.17 107.27
N VAL A 83 -85.98 -29.66 106.84
CA VAL A 83 -86.26 -28.21 106.78
C VAL A 83 -87.49 -27.87 107.63
N PHE A 84 -87.58 -26.64 108.15
CA PHE A 84 -88.75 -26.20 108.91
C PHE A 84 -89.96 -25.98 108.00
N ASN A 85 -91.15 -26.40 108.45
CA ASN A 85 -92.42 -26.27 107.73
C ASN A 85 -93.06 -24.86 107.85
N GLY A 86 -92.34 -23.90 108.44
CA GLY A 86 -92.79 -22.51 108.59
C GLY A 86 -91.75 -21.65 109.29
N THR A 87 -91.95 -20.33 109.31
CA THR A 87 -91.01 -19.32 109.85
C THR A 87 -90.79 -19.39 111.36
N THR A 88 -91.69 -20.04 112.11
CA THR A 88 -91.58 -20.17 113.57
C THR A 88 -90.87 -21.46 114.03
N GLY A 89 -90.46 -22.33 113.11
CA GLY A 89 -89.49 -23.41 113.36
C GLY A 89 -89.95 -24.59 114.23
N LYS A 90 -91.23 -24.69 114.60
CA LYS A 90 -91.70 -25.73 115.55
C LYS A 90 -92.09 -27.08 114.92
N ILE A 91 -92.23 -27.16 113.60
CA ILE A 91 -92.58 -28.41 112.88
C ILE A 91 -91.59 -28.62 111.73
N VAL A 92 -91.07 -29.84 111.59
CA VAL A 92 -90.12 -30.25 110.54
C VAL A 92 -90.83 -30.91 109.34
N LYS A 93 -90.30 -30.72 108.11
CA LYS A 93 -90.74 -31.38 106.86
C LYS A 93 -89.54 -31.90 106.04
N SER A 94 -89.79 -32.80 105.09
CA SER A 94 -88.76 -33.26 104.14
C SER A 94 -88.50 -32.24 103.01
N ALA A 95 -87.26 -32.23 102.48
CA ALA A 95 -86.85 -31.45 101.31
C ALA A 95 -87.19 -32.18 99.99
N GLY A 96 -87.67 -31.44 98.97
CA GLY A 96 -88.22 -32.01 97.73
C GLY A 96 -87.20 -32.58 96.71
N ALA A 97 -85.90 -32.34 96.90
CA ALA A 97 -84.83 -32.95 96.09
C ALA A 97 -83.53 -33.01 96.91
N ALA A 98 -82.68 -34.01 96.66
CA ALA A 98 -81.39 -34.14 97.33
C ALA A 98 -80.41 -33.06 96.81
N PRO A 99 -79.67 -32.37 97.70
CA PRO A 99 -78.62 -31.43 97.28
C PRO A 99 -77.46 -32.16 96.60
N VAL A 100 -76.88 -31.51 95.59
CA VAL A 100 -75.65 -31.98 94.91
C VAL A 100 -74.46 -31.67 95.81
N LEU A 101 -73.75 -32.69 96.28
CA LEU A 101 -72.62 -32.55 97.19
C LEU A 101 -71.31 -32.30 96.43
N SER A 102 -70.29 -31.74 97.11
CA SER A 102 -68.97 -31.46 96.53
C SER A 102 -68.19 -32.70 96.07
N SER A 103 -68.71 -33.90 96.34
CA SER A 103 -68.22 -35.18 95.85
C SER A 103 -68.99 -35.70 94.63
N ASP A 104 -69.94 -34.92 94.08
CA ASP A 104 -70.66 -35.29 92.86
C ASP A 104 -69.68 -35.32 91.68
N ALA A 105 -69.64 -36.47 90.99
CA ALA A 105 -68.70 -36.75 89.91
C ALA A 105 -68.77 -35.75 88.74
N ARG A 106 -69.88 -35.01 88.60
CA ARG A 106 -70.03 -33.96 87.58
C ARG A 106 -69.14 -32.74 87.84
N LEU A 107 -68.61 -32.58 89.05
CA LEU A 107 -67.82 -31.44 89.50
C LEU A 107 -66.31 -31.73 89.57
N THR A 108 -65.80 -32.80 88.92
CA THR A 108 -64.35 -33.08 88.89
C THR A 108 -63.72 -32.67 87.54
N ASP A 109 -62.63 -31.89 87.60
CA ASP A 109 -61.87 -31.41 86.43
C ASP A 109 -61.04 -32.52 85.73
N ALA A 110 -61.03 -33.72 86.30
CA ALA A 110 -60.36 -34.90 85.77
C ALA A 110 -61.27 -35.68 84.82
N ARG A 111 -61.65 -35.09 83.68
CA ARG A 111 -61.97 -35.90 82.50
C ARG A 111 -60.70 -36.08 81.69
N THR A 112 -60.19 -37.30 81.61
CA THR A 112 -59.30 -37.68 80.50
C THR A 112 -60.02 -37.31 79.20
N PRO A 113 -59.51 -36.40 78.36
CA PRO A 113 -60.17 -36.08 77.10
C PRO A 113 -60.36 -37.38 76.33
N THR A 114 -61.61 -37.72 75.98
CA THR A 114 -61.87 -38.80 75.04
C THR A 114 -61.08 -38.51 73.77
N ALA A 115 -60.42 -39.53 73.21
CA ALA A 115 -59.61 -39.38 72.01
C ALA A 115 -60.49 -38.85 70.86
N HIS A 116 -60.44 -37.55 70.63
CA HIS A 116 -61.29 -36.85 69.66
C HIS A 116 -60.48 -36.37 68.45
N LYS A 117 -59.26 -36.90 68.23
CA LYS A 117 -58.48 -36.62 67.01
C LYS A 117 -59.26 -36.89 65.72
N ALA A 118 -60.21 -37.83 65.77
CA ALA A 118 -61.05 -38.20 64.65
C ALA A 118 -62.14 -37.17 64.35
N SER A 119 -62.61 -36.37 65.33
CA SER A 119 -63.57 -35.30 65.06
C SER A 119 -62.91 -34.14 64.30
N HIS A 120 -61.60 -33.94 64.49
CA HIS A 120 -60.76 -32.95 63.79
C HIS A 120 -60.36 -33.37 62.37
N ALA A 121 -60.53 -34.65 62.01
CA ALA A 121 -60.19 -35.13 60.67
C ALA A 121 -61.19 -34.61 59.62
N THR A 122 -60.75 -34.49 58.37
CA THR A 122 -61.61 -34.08 57.25
C THR A 122 -62.85 -34.98 57.15
N GLY A 123 -64.05 -34.39 57.22
CA GLY A 123 -65.34 -35.10 57.23
C GLY A 123 -65.88 -35.45 58.64
N GLY A 124 -65.16 -35.12 59.70
CA GLY A 124 -65.63 -35.22 61.08
C GLY A 124 -66.62 -34.12 61.49
N THR A 125 -67.15 -34.22 62.71
CA THR A 125 -68.16 -33.27 63.25
C THR A 125 -67.59 -31.89 63.59
N ASP A 126 -66.27 -31.77 63.74
CA ASP A 126 -65.54 -30.53 64.03
C ASP A 126 -64.23 -30.52 63.23
N ALA A 127 -64.35 -30.77 61.92
CA ALA A 127 -63.21 -30.91 61.03
C ALA A 127 -62.48 -29.57 60.85
N LEU A 128 -61.16 -29.59 60.94
CA LEU A 128 -60.33 -28.41 60.66
C LEU A 128 -59.84 -28.42 59.21
N ALA A 129 -60.06 -27.33 58.48
CA ALA A 129 -59.36 -27.06 57.24
C ALA A 129 -57.96 -26.50 57.52
N PRO A 130 -56.99 -26.64 56.59
CA PRO A 130 -55.66 -26.05 56.75
C PRO A 130 -55.69 -24.54 57.09
N SER A 131 -56.67 -23.79 56.56
CA SER A 131 -56.88 -22.37 56.87
C SER A 131 -57.19 -22.09 58.33
N ASP A 132 -57.87 -23.00 59.01
CA ASP A 132 -58.39 -22.78 60.37
C ASP A 132 -57.26 -22.76 61.40
N ILE A 133 -56.10 -23.32 61.04
CA ILE A 133 -54.87 -23.36 61.86
C ILE A 133 -53.70 -22.62 61.22
N GLY A 134 -53.92 -21.91 60.10
CA GLY A 134 -52.86 -21.20 59.36
C GLY A 134 -51.87 -22.09 58.59
N ALA A 135 -52.19 -23.37 58.40
CA ALA A 135 -51.40 -24.30 57.60
C ALA A 135 -51.60 -24.05 56.10
N ALA A 136 -50.55 -24.27 55.29
CA ALA A 136 -50.68 -24.29 53.84
C ALA A 136 -51.45 -25.57 53.42
N PRO A 137 -52.47 -25.48 52.55
CA PRO A 137 -53.14 -26.66 52.00
C PRO A 137 -52.17 -27.38 51.06
N THR A 138 -52.25 -28.71 51.04
CA THR A 138 -51.40 -29.55 50.19
C THR A 138 -51.66 -29.32 48.70
N THR A 139 -52.81 -28.75 48.32
CA THR A 139 -53.15 -28.34 46.95
C THR A 139 -52.50 -27.04 46.49
N ARG A 140 -51.73 -26.35 47.36
CA ARG A 140 -50.98 -25.15 47.01
C ARG A 140 -49.86 -25.53 46.04
N ASN A 141 -49.86 -24.99 44.82
CA ASN A 141 -48.82 -25.28 43.84
C ASN A 141 -47.63 -24.32 43.93
N VAL A 142 -46.43 -24.89 43.82
CA VAL A 142 -45.18 -24.21 43.48
C VAL A 142 -44.97 -24.34 41.98
N THR A 143 -45.13 -23.25 41.23
CA THR A 143 -44.91 -23.26 39.78
C THR A 143 -43.43 -23.08 39.47
N ALA A 144 -42.79 -24.09 38.88
CA ALA A 144 -41.43 -23.95 38.37
C ALA A 144 -41.46 -23.16 37.05
N GLY A 145 -40.81 -21.99 37.02
CA GLY A 145 -40.68 -21.18 35.81
C GLY A 145 -39.64 -21.73 34.83
N THR A 146 -39.48 -21.07 33.69
CA THR A 146 -38.46 -21.41 32.69
C THR A 146 -37.07 -21.52 33.34
N GLY A 147 -36.37 -22.63 33.12
CA GLY A 147 -35.07 -22.91 33.72
C GLY A 147 -35.10 -23.60 35.09
N LEU A 148 -36.28 -23.90 35.65
CA LEU A 148 -36.44 -24.63 36.91
C LEU A 148 -37.26 -25.92 36.72
N THR A 149 -36.94 -26.95 37.52
CA THR A 149 -37.70 -28.20 37.65
C THR A 149 -38.11 -28.43 39.11
N GLY A 150 -39.01 -29.39 39.36
CA GLY A 150 -39.39 -29.81 40.72
C GLY A 150 -40.61 -29.11 41.33
N GLY A 151 -41.32 -28.28 40.55
CA GLY A 151 -42.60 -27.68 40.95
C GLY A 151 -43.76 -28.68 41.09
N GLY A 152 -44.90 -28.20 41.59
CA GLY A 152 -46.14 -28.94 41.85
C GLY A 152 -46.71 -28.64 43.24
N ASP A 153 -47.63 -29.45 43.74
CA ASP A 153 -48.36 -29.21 44.98
C ASP A 153 -47.53 -29.45 46.28
N LEU A 154 -48.00 -29.00 47.45
CA LEU A 154 -47.32 -29.20 48.74
C LEU A 154 -47.75 -30.50 49.46
N SER A 155 -48.07 -31.55 48.71
CA SER A 155 -48.37 -32.87 49.28
C SER A 155 -47.15 -33.61 49.85
N ALA A 156 -45.94 -33.15 49.48
CA ALA A 156 -44.65 -33.60 49.98
C ALA A 156 -43.61 -32.46 49.90
N ASP A 157 -42.43 -32.65 50.49
CA ASP A 157 -41.31 -31.72 50.37
C ASP A 157 -40.95 -31.46 48.90
N ARG A 158 -40.75 -30.19 48.54
CA ARG A 158 -40.43 -29.78 47.17
C ARG A 158 -39.01 -29.25 47.06
N THR A 159 -38.25 -29.81 46.12
CA THR A 159 -36.93 -29.31 45.73
C THR A 159 -37.03 -28.66 44.36
N LEU A 160 -36.74 -27.36 44.29
CA LEU A 160 -36.58 -26.67 43.02
C LEU A 160 -35.11 -26.77 42.56
N ALA A 161 -34.90 -27.25 41.35
CA ALA A 161 -33.57 -27.41 40.77
C ALA A 161 -33.44 -26.61 39.47
N VAL A 162 -32.26 -26.03 39.24
CA VAL A 162 -31.95 -25.39 37.96
C VAL A 162 -31.79 -26.45 36.89
N ALA A 163 -32.53 -26.30 35.80
CA ALA A 163 -32.44 -27.16 34.63
C ALA A 163 -31.27 -26.70 33.75
N TYR A 164 -30.13 -27.37 33.86
CA TYR A 164 -28.96 -27.03 33.05
C TYR A 164 -28.97 -27.73 31.68
N GLY A 165 -28.61 -27.01 30.61
CA GLY A 165 -28.61 -27.57 29.26
C GLY A 165 -28.34 -26.56 28.14
N THR A 166 -28.36 -27.06 26.91
CA THR A 166 -28.09 -26.27 25.68
C THR A 166 -29.34 -25.92 24.88
N THR A 167 -30.50 -26.47 25.24
CA THR A 167 -31.79 -26.23 24.58
C THR A 167 -32.48 -24.97 25.08
N ALA A 168 -33.48 -24.47 24.34
CA ALA A 168 -34.30 -23.35 24.80
C ALA A 168 -35.00 -23.70 26.12
N GLY A 169 -35.00 -22.77 27.08
CA GLY A 169 -35.64 -22.93 28.38
C GLY A 169 -34.78 -23.58 29.48
N THR A 170 -33.51 -23.91 29.21
CA THR A 170 -32.54 -24.37 30.21
C THR A 170 -31.44 -23.33 30.47
N ALA A 171 -30.83 -23.35 31.65
CA ALA A 171 -29.70 -22.48 32.01
C ALA A 171 -28.36 -23.06 31.58
N ALA A 172 -27.39 -22.21 31.23
CA ALA A 172 -25.99 -22.62 31.05
C ALA A 172 -25.27 -22.65 32.40
N GLN A 173 -24.46 -23.68 32.69
CA GLN A 173 -23.58 -23.68 33.86
C GLN A 173 -22.35 -22.81 33.62
N GLY A 174 -21.68 -22.34 34.68
CA GLY A 174 -20.46 -21.52 34.55
C GLY A 174 -19.30 -22.25 33.84
N ASN A 175 -19.29 -23.57 33.87
CA ASN A 175 -18.34 -24.43 33.14
C ASN A 175 -18.89 -24.95 31.80
N ASP A 176 -20.02 -24.41 31.32
CA ASP A 176 -20.57 -24.76 30.02
C ASP A 176 -19.57 -24.37 28.92
N ALA A 177 -19.29 -25.30 27.99
CA ALA A 177 -18.32 -25.10 26.92
C ALA A 177 -18.65 -23.89 26.02
N ARG A 178 -19.92 -23.44 26.00
CA ARG A 178 -20.32 -22.22 25.28
C ARG A 178 -19.84 -20.95 25.97
N LEU A 179 -19.42 -21.00 27.23
CA LEU A 179 -18.88 -19.87 28.00
C LEU A 179 -17.35 -19.88 28.08
N THR A 180 -16.66 -20.82 27.43
CA THR A 180 -15.18 -20.86 27.43
C THR A 180 -14.58 -19.74 26.57
N ASP A 181 -13.41 -19.25 26.95
CA ASP A 181 -12.71 -18.15 26.29
C ASP A 181 -12.25 -18.49 24.86
N ALA A 182 -11.99 -19.76 24.57
CA ALA A 182 -11.53 -20.24 23.26
C ALA A 182 -12.69 -20.51 22.28
N ARG A 183 -13.66 -19.59 22.18
CA ARG A 183 -14.65 -19.63 21.10
C ARG A 183 -14.08 -18.97 19.85
N THR A 184 -14.18 -19.66 18.73
CA THR A 184 -13.97 -19.06 17.42
C THR A 184 -14.97 -17.92 17.23
N PRO A 185 -14.53 -16.65 17.12
CA PRO A 185 -15.46 -15.55 16.92
C PRO A 185 -16.29 -15.78 15.66
N THR A 186 -17.51 -15.28 15.64
CA THR A 186 -18.40 -15.32 14.48
C THR A 186 -19.01 -13.94 14.26
N GLY A 187 -19.30 -13.60 13.01
CA GLY A 187 -19.89 -12.30 12.64
C GLY A 187 -18.89 -11.38 11.95
N ALA A 188 -19.30 -10.14 11.73
CA ALA A 188 -18.50 -9.14 11.03
C ALA A 188 -17.27 -8.75 11.85
N ALA A 189 -16.12 -8.66 11.19
CA ALA A 189 -14.93 -8.05 11.75
C ALA A 189 -15.05 -6.52 11.73
N GLY A 190 -14.33 -5.85 12.64
CA GLY A 190 -14.31 -4.40 12.74
C GLY A 190 -12.92 -3.89 13.09
N GLY A 191 -12.76 -2.56 13.10
CA GLY A 191 -11.44 -1.92 13.25
C GLY A 191 -10.58 -2.17 12.01
N ASP A 192 -9.35 -2.62 12.23
CA ASP A 192 -8.34 -2.86 11.17
C ASP A 192 -8.62 -4.11 10.34
N LEU A 193 -9.63 -4.89 10.73
CA LEU A 193 -10.07 -6.11 10.06
C LEU A 193 -11.42 -5.89 9.36
N THR A 194 -11.60 -6.55 8.22
CA THR A 194 -12.84 -6.59 7.45
C THR A 194 -13.25 -8.04 7.13
N GLY A 195 -14.43 -8.22 6.54
CA GLY A 195 -15.02 -9.53 6.29
C GLY A 195 -15.66 -10.14 7.53
N THR A 196 -15.64 -11.48 7.64
CA THR A 196 -16.28 -12.21 8.74
C THR A 196 -15.29 -13.17 9.42
N TYR A 197 -15.39 -13.25 10.75
CA TYR A 197 -14.69 -14.28 11.51
C TYR A 197 -15.16 -15.69 11.09
N PRO A 198 -14.29 -16.72 11.16
CA PRO A 198 -12.96 -16.72 11.79
C PRO A 198 -11.80 -16.19 10.96
N ASN A 199 -11.99 -15.99 9.66
CA ASN A 199 -10.92 -15.65 8.73
C ASN A 199 -11.14 -14.23 8.17
N PRO A 200 -11.10 -13.19 9.00
CA PRO A 200 -11.16 -11.84 8.49
C PRO A 200 -9.90 -11.52 7.68
N THR A 201 -9.99 -10.49 6.84
CA THR A 201 -8.84 -9.93 6.13
C THR A 201 -8.49 -8.57 6.70
N ILE A 202 -7.26 -8.10 6.49
CA ILE A 202 -6.89 -6.72 6.81
C ILE A 202 -7.71 -5.78 5.91
N ALA A 203 -8.33 -4.76 6.50
CA ALA A 203 -9.11 -3.79 5.75
C ALA A 203 -8.21 -2.93 4.85
N ALA A 204 -8.74 -2.48 3.71
CA ALA A 204 -8.00 -1.63 2.78
C ALA A 204 -7.59 -0.33 3.48
N GLY A 205 -6.29 0.01 3.45
CA GLY A 205 -5.76 1.20 4.10
C GLY A 205 -5.64 1.13 5.62
N ALA A 206 -5.93 -0.02 6.25
CA ALA A 206 -5.80 -0.19 7.70
C ALA A 206 -4.35 -0.10 8.18
N VAL A 207 -3.38 -0.49 7.34
CA VAL A 207 -1.95 -0.32 7.65
C VAL A 207 -1.52 1.08 7.28
N THR A 208 -1.44 1.96 8.27
CA THR A 208 -0.96 3.34 8.13
C THR A 208 0.52 3.46 8.49
N LEU A 209 1.11 4.64 8.27
CA LEU A 209 2.48 4.94 8.71
C LEU A 209 2.62 4.91 10.23
N SER A 210 1.55 5.22 10.98
CA SER A 210 1.55 5.15 12.44
C SER A 210 1.68 3.72 12.93
N ASP A 211 1.05 2.77 12.22
CA ASP A 211 1.13 1.34 12.55
C ASP A 211 2.53 0.76 12.29
N MET A 212 3.33 1.45 11.47
CA MET A 212 4.73 1.10 11.16
C MET A 212 5.75 1.89 11.97
N ALA A 213 5.34 2.67 12.98
CA ALA A 213 6.20 3.64 13.67
C ALA A 213 7.41 3.03 14.40
N ASN A 214 7.35 1.75 14.79
CA ASN A 214 8.45 1.07 15.47
C ASN A 214 9.54 0.54 14.53
N LEU A 215 9.39 0.73 13.22
CA LEU A 215 10.41 0.36 12.26
C LEU A 215 11.66 1.24 12.48
N ALA A 216 12.84 0.62 12.57
CA ALA A 216 14.08 1.37 12.77
C ALA A 216 14.32 2.37 11.61
N ALA A 217 14.96 3.49 11.91
CA ALA A 217 15.26 4.51 10.90
C ALA A 217 16.01 3.91 9.71
N ASN A 218 15.62 4.32 8.50
CA ASN A 218 16.19 3.86 7.22
C ASN A 218 16.01 2.34 6.94
N SER A 219 14.97 1.70 7.50
CA SER A 219 14.68 0.30 7.20
C SER A 219 13.81 0.15 5.95
N VAL A 220 14.08 -0.92 5.20
CA VAL A 220 13.20 -1.40 4.13
C VAL A 220 12.74 -2.81 4.52
N ILE A 221 11.43 -3.04 4.60
CA ILE A 221 10.88 -4.38 4.82
C ILE A 221 10.72 -5.08 3.47
N GLY A 222 11.28 -6.27 3.33
CA GLY A 222 11.15 -7.04 2.09
C GLY A 222 11.56 -8.49 2.26
N ASN A 223 11.29 -9.27 1.22
CA ASN A 223 11.77 -10.64 1.10
C ASN A 223 12.89 -10.68 0.05
N ASN A 224 14.14 -10.82 0.50
CA ASN A 224 15.32 -10.91 -0.38
C ASN A 224 15.69 -12.37 -0.73
N THR A 225 14.74 -13.30 -0.63
CA THR A 225 14.92 -14.70 -1.04
C THR A 225 14.27 -14.94 -2.40
N GLY A 226 14.79 -15.90 -3.18
CA GLY A 226 14.24 -16.27 -4.49
C GLY A 226 12.94 -17.07 -4.44
N SER A 227 12.24 -17.09 -3.30
CA SER A 227 11.03 -17.89 -3.05
C SER A 227 10.17 -17.23 -1.95
N PRO A 228 8.91 -17.64 -1.75
CA PRO A 228 8.08 -17.10 -0.68
C PRO A 228 8.72 -17.35 0.70
N ALA A 229 8.97 -16.28 1.45
CA ALA A 229 9.50 -16.32 2.81
C ALA A 229 8.95 -15.13 3.62
N THR A 230 9.04 -15.21 4.95
CA THR A 230 8.65 -14.13 5.85
C THR A 230 9.48 -12.87 5.56
N PRO A 231 8.85 -11.71 5.30
CA PRO A 231 9.58 -10.46 5.12
C PRO A 231 10.44 -10.11 6.33
N VAL A 232 11.61 -9.53 6.09
CA VAL A 232 12.56 -9.09 7.12
C VAL A 232 12.92 -7.62 6.91
N ALA A 233 13.45 -6.97 7.95
CA ALA A 233 14.12 -5.69 7.80
C ALA A 233 15.44 -5.91 7.06
N LEU A 234 15.50 -5.46 5.81
CA LEU A 234 16.65 -5.63 4.95
C LEU A 234 17.79 -4.71 5.43
N THR A 235 18.98 -5.29 5.55
CA THR A 235 20.21 -4.50 5.69
C THR A 235 20.45 -3.69 4.41
N ALA A 236 21.19 -2.59 4.52
CA ALA A 236 21.59 -1.79 3.35
C ALA A 236 22.29 -2.64 2.27
N ALA A 237 23.04 -3.67 2.66
CA ALA A 237 23.67 -4.60 1.74
C ALA A 237 22.64 -5.43 0.96
N GLN A 238 21.67 -6.02 1.65
CA GLN A 238 20.60 -6.82 1.03
C GLN A 238 19.73 -5.97 0.10
N THR A 239 19.40 -4.73 0.48
CA THR A 239 18.63 -3.82 -0.38
C THR A 239 19.38 -3.48 -1.67
N ARG A 240 20.70 -3.26 -1.61
CA ARG A 240 21.52 -3.02 -2.81
C ARG A 240 21.54 -4.24 -3.73
N THR A 241 21.69 -5.44 -3.17
CA THR A 241 21.64 -6.69 -3.94
C THR A 241 20.28 -6.89 -4.62
N LEU A 242 19.16 -6.65 -3.90
CA LEU A 242 17.81 -6.83 -4.43
C LEU A 242 17.51 -5.89 -5.60
N LEU A 243 18.01 -4.65 -5.54
CA LEU A 243 17.83 -3.65 -6.59
C LEU A 243 18.84 -3.80 -7.74
N ALA A 244 19.66 -4.85 -7.74
CA ALA A 244 20.77 -5.02 -8.68
C ALA A 244 21.68 -3.78 -8.77
N LEU A 245 21.80 -3.04 -7.66
CA LEU A 245 22.79 -1.97 -7.49
C LEU A 245 24.13 -2.63 -7.18
N ASP A 246 24.67 -3.31 -8.18
CA ASP A 246 26.02 -3.83 -8.16
C ASP A 246 26.98 -2.66 -7.91
N ALA A 247 27.90 -2.80 -6.95
CA ALA A 247 28.98 -1.85 -6.75
C ALA A 247 29.77 -1.64 -8.07
N ALA A 248 29.85 -2.68 -8.91
CA ALA A 248 30.43 -2.65 -10.24
C ALA A 248 29.68 -1.78 -11.27
N ALA A 249 28.42 -1.43 -11.04
CA ALA A 249 27.60 -0.62 -11.96
C ALA A 249 27.50 0.88 -11.58
N VAL A 250 28.22 1.33 -10.55
CA VAL A 250 28.21 2.73 -10.11
C VAL A 250 28.94 3.60 -11.13
N THR A 251 28.19 4.14 -12.10
CA THR A 251 28.74 5.02 -13.14
C THR A 251 28.99 6.44 -12.63
N SER A 252 28.29 6.88 -11.57
CA SER A 252 28.54 8.18 -10.95
C SER A 252 28.14 8.27 -9.47
N VAL A 253 28.90 9.06 -8.71
CA VAL A 253 28.69 9.36 -7.28
C VAL A 253 28.82 10.87 -7.10
N SER A 254 28.01 11.47 -6.24
CA SER A 254 28.13 12.90 -5.92
C SER A 254 28.94 13.10 -4.65
N MET A 255 29.90 14.03 -4.69
CA MET A 255 30.62 14.51 -3.52
C MET A 255 30.10 15.90 -3.15
N THR A 256 29.56 16.01 -1.94
CA THR A 256 29.17 17.28 -1.31
C THR A 256 30.29 17.76 -0.39
N ASP A 257 30.03 18.71 0.52
CA ASP A 257 31.00 19.18 1.51
C ASP A 257 31.25 18.16 2.65
N ALA A 258 31.64 16.93 2.29
CA ALA A 258 31.95 15.83 3.19
C ALA A 258 33.02 14.91 2.58
N ASN A 259 33.70 14.13 3.42
CA ASN A 259 34.62 13.09 2.94
C ASN A 259 33.82 11.99 2.22
N LEU A 260 34.41 11.41 1.17
CA LEU A 260 33.77 10.37 0.36
C LEU A 260 34.74 9.19 0.18
N SER A 261 34.24 7.97 0.32
CA SER A 261 34.97 6.76 -0.04
C SER A 261 34.29 6.11 -1.23
N VAL A 262 35.05 5.87 -2.30
CA VAL A 262 34.55 5.24 -3.53
C VAL A 262 34.58 3.72 -3.33
N SER A 263 33.45 3.04 -3.53
CA SER A 263 33.37 1.58 -3.49
C SER A 263 34.01 0.95 -4.72
N ALA A 264 34.36 -0.34 -4.66
CA ALA A 264 34.79 -1.09 -5.84
C ALA A 264 33.76 -0.97 -6.98
N PHE A 265 34.24 -0.87 -8.23
CA PHE A 265 33.43 -0.63 -9.42
C PHE A 265 34.00 -1.37 -10.65
N SER A 266 33.27 -1.40 -11.77
CA SER A 266 33.76 -1.93 -13.05
C SER A 266 33.88 -0.82 -14.10
N GLY A 267 35.02 -0.78 -14.80
CA GLY A 267 35.25 0.17 -15.88
C GLY A 267 35.51 1.60 -15.39
N ARG A 268 34.48 2.43 -15.25
CA ARG A 268 34.64 3.85 -14.88
C ARG A 268 33.56 4.32 -13.91
N THR A 269 33.98 5.02 -12.86
CA THR A 269 33.09 5.76 -11.96
C THR A 269 33.42 7.25 -12.00
N ILE A 270 32.39 8.10 -12.06
CA ILE A 270 32.53 9.56 -12.05
C ILE A 270 32.15 10.12 -10.67
N VAL A 271 33.07 10.78 -9.98
CA VAL A 271 32.82 11.54 -8.76
C VAL A 271 32.51 13.00 -9.13
N ASN A 272 31.25 13.40 -9.00
CA ASN A 272 30.80 14.76 -9.29
C ASN A 272 30.89 15.61 -8.03
N VAL A 273 31.77 16.62 -8.01
CA VAL A 273 31.76 17.64 -6.95
C VAL A 273 30.63 18.61 -7.26
N THR A 274 29.56 18.56 -6.46
CA THR A 274 28.30 19.29 -6.74
C THR A 274 28.07 20.48 -5.81
N ALA A 275 28.99 20.77 -4.89
CA ALA A 275 28.92 21.90 -3.97
C ALA A 275 30.31 22.50 -3.71
N ALA A 276 30.37 23.76 -3.30
CA ALA A 276 31.59 24.38 -2.81
C ALA A 276 32.05 23.71 -1.50
N LEU A 277 33.34 23.35 -1.42
CA LEU A 277 33.93 22.83 -0.20
C LEU A 277 34.24 23.97 0.79
N THR A 278 33.87 23.79 2.05
CA THR A 278 34.17 24.78 3.12
C THR A 278 35.48 24.50 3.83
N THR A 279 36.02 23.29 3.66
CA THR A 279 37.33 22.84 4.15
C THR A 279 37.90 21.78 3.22
N THR A 280 39.16 21.40 3.41
CA THR A 280 39.76 20.30 2.64
C THR A 280 39.05 18.98 2.97
N ARG A 281 38.58 18.27 1.94
CA ARG A 281 37.90 16.97 2.08
C ARG A 281 38.75 15.84 1.54
N THR A 282 38.54 14.64 2.07
CA THR A 282 39.24 13.44 1.63
C THR A 282 38.33 12.62 0.72
N LEU A 283 38.84 12.27 -0.47
CA LEU A 283 38.28 11.26 -1.34
C LEU A 283 39.16 10.00 -1.25
N THR A 284 38.65 8.93 -0.68
CA THR A 284 39.37 7.67 -0.57
C THR A 284 39.05 6.77 -1.78
N LEU A 285 40.08 6.37 -2.53
CA LEU A 285 39.97 5.42 -3.64
C LEU A 285 39.76 3.99 -3.10
N PRO A 286 39.05 3.09 -3.83
CA PRO A 286 38.95 1.70 -3.42
C PRO A 286 40.31 1.01 -3.47
N ALA A 287 40.46 -0.11 -2.77
CA ALA A 287 41.68 -0.90 -2.85
C ALA A 287 41.93 -1.34 -4.31
N ALA A 288 43.14 -1.14 -4.82
CA ALA A 288 43.45 -1.35 -6.24
C ALA A 288 43.20 -2.80 -6.70
N ASN A 289 43.42 -3.79 -5.82
CA ASN A 289 43.12 -5.21 -6.09
C ASN A 289 41.61 -5.57 -6.09
N THR A 290 40.72 -4.65 -5.71
CA THR A 290 39.27 -4.89 -5.71
C THR A 290 38.59 -4.44 -7.01
N VAL A 291 39.34 -3.83 -7.94
CA VAL A 291 38.86 -3.39 -9.26
C VAL A 291 39.73 -3.98 -10.36
N THR A 292 39.19 -4.15 -11.56
CA THR A 292 39.96 -4.67 -12.71
C THR A 292 41.04 -3.67 -13.12
N ALA A 293 42.21 -4.16 -13.56
CA ALA A 293 43.24 -3.30 -14.13
C ALA A 293 42.69 -2.42 -15.26
N GLY A 294 43.04 -1.14 -15.26
CA GLY A 294 42.50 -0.14 -16.19
C GLY A 294 41.20 0.54 -15.72
N SER A 295 40.65 0.16 -14.56
CA SER A 295 39.47 0.84 -13.99
C SER A 295 39.78 2.28 -13.60
N VAL A 296 38.85 3.20 -13.86
CA VAL A 296 39.04 4.66 -13.74
C VAL A 296 38.11 5.30 -12.72
N VAL A 297 38.66 6.03 -11.75
CA VAL A 297 37.92 7.02 -10.96
C VAL A 297 38.15 8.40 -11.56
N GLN A 298 37.09 9.01 -12.10
CA GLN A 298 37.15 10.36 -12.66
C GLN A 298 36.45 11.35 -11.75
N ILE A 299 37.18 12.31 -11.20
CA ILE A 299 36.66 13.38 -10.35
C ILE A 299 36.38 14.59 -11.22
N VAL A 300 35.17 15.14 -11.19
CA VAL A 300 34.73 16.25 -12.03
C VAL A 300 34.15 17.35 -11.14
N ASP A 301 34.64 18.58 -11.26
CA ASP A 301 33.95 19.73 -10.65
C ASP A 301 32.76 20.12 -11.53
N ARG A 302 31.55 19.83 -11.04
CA ARG A 302 30.29 20.21 -11.69
C ARG A 302 29.73 21.53 -11.14
N PHE A 303 30.29 22.04 -10.05
CA PHE A 303 29.88 23.29 -9.39
C PHE A 303 30.64 24.50 -9.94
N GLY A 304 31.84 24.29 -10.49
CA GLY A 304 32.67 25.33 -11.11
C GLY A 304 33.56 26.10 -10.11
N GLN A 305 33.26 26.02 -8.82
CA GLN A 305 34.14 26.39 -7.71
C GLN A 305 34.12 25.33 -6.59
N GLY A 306 33.81 24.08 -6.94
CA GLY A 306 33.68 22.99 -5.97
C GLY A 306 34.98 22.78 -5.19
N VAL A 307 36.12 22.83 -5.88
CA VAL A 307 37.45 22.67 -5.28
C VAL A 307 38.26 23.94 -5.50
N ALA A 308 38.45 24.71 -4.44
CA ALA A 308 39.20 25.97 -4.45
C ALA A 308 40.69 25.74 -4.14
N ASN A 309 41.51 26.79 -4.29
CA ASN A 309 42.90 26.76 -3.84
C ASN A 309 43.04 26.60 -2.31
N VAL A 310 42.03 27.00 -1.55
CA VAL A 310 42.02 26.95 -0.07
C VAL A 310 41.40 25.65 0.43
N ASN A 311 40.27 25.24 -0.16
CA ASN A 311 39.50 24.07 0.25
C ASN A 311 39.60 22.98 -0.83
N GLN A 312 40.61 22.12 -0.67
CA GLN A 312 41.09 21.17 -1.67
C GLN A 312 40.47 19.77 -1.50
N ILE A 313 40.70 18.87 -2.47
CA ILE A 313 40.41 17.45 -2.29
C ILE A 313 41.71 16.69 -2.10
N THR A 314 41.86 16.00 -0.96
CA THR A 314 42.93 15.02 -0.77
C THR A 314 42.45 13.67 -1.27
N VAL A 315 43.00 13.19 -2.37
CA VAL A 315 42.76 11.85 -2.90
C VAL A 315 43.67 10.88 -2.15
N ALA A 316 43.08 10.07 -1.29
CA ALA A 316 43.79 9.13 -0.43
C ALA A 316 43.68 7.70 -0.97
N ARG A 317 44.74 6.92 -0.75
CA ARG A 317 44.76 5.47 -0.96
C ARG A 317 43.92 4.71 0.07
N THR A 318 43.65 3.43 -0.21
CA THR A 318 43.21 2.45 0.79
C THR A 318 44.34 1.49 1.14
N GLY A 319 44.45 1.10 2.42
CA GLY A 319 45.40 0.07 2.85
C GLY A 319 46.87 0.42 2.55
N SER A 320 47.59 -0.50 1.91
CA SER A 320 49.01 -0.39 1.52
C SER A 320 49.22 0.15 0.09
N ASP A 321 48.16 0.53 -0.62
CA ASP A 321 48.26 0.95 -2.02
C ASP A 321 49.11 2.22 -2.19
N THR A 322 49.42 2.60 -3.42
CA THR A 322 50.00 3.91 -3.73
C THR A 322 49.10 4.71 -4.67
N VAL A 323 49.08 6.04 -4.53
CA VAL A 323 48.45 6.98 -5.47
C VAL A 323 49.56 7.86 -6.03
N ASN A 324 49.89 7.73 -7.32
CA ASN A 324 51.05 8.37 -7.94
C ASN A 324 52.37 8.13 -7.19
N GLY A 325 52.56 6.92 -6.65
CA GLY A 325 53.74 6.57 -5.85
C GLY A 325 53.75 7.16 -4.43
N ALA A 326 52.72 7.91 -4.04
CA ALA A 326 52.58 8.52 -2.72
C ALA A 326 51.41 7.91 -1.92
N THR A 327 51.24 8.34 -0.67
CA THR A 327 50.11 7.93 0.18
C THR A 327 48.82 8.68 -0.12
N PHE A 328 48.93 9.88 -0.70
CA PHE A 328 47.81 10.70 -1.14
C PHE A 328 48.29 11.70 -2.19
N VAL A 329 47.35 12.25 -2.97
CA VAL A 329 47.58 13.37 -3.89
C VAL A 329 46.53 14.44 -3.60
N THR A 330 46.93 15.70 -3.55
CA THR A 330 45.97 16.80 -3.31
C THR A 330 45.62 17.49 -4.62
N LEU A 331 44.33 17.54 -4.93
CA LEU A 331 43.77 18.25 -6.07
C LEU A 331 43.46 19.69 -5.68
N ARG A 332 44.05 20.64 -6.42
CA ARG A 332 43.90 22.08 -6.23
C ARG A 332 43.18 22.67 -7.43
N SER A 333 42.27 23.63 -7.19
CA SER A 333 41.57 24.40 -8.23
C SER A 333 41.02 23.56 -9.40
N LEU A 334 39.90 22.87 -9.17
CA LEU A 334 39.26 22.03 -10.18
C LEU A 334 38.23 22.77 -11.03
N GLN A 335 38.21 24.11 -11.08
CA GLN A 335 37.12 24.86 -11.73
C GLN A 335 36.82 24.35 -13.14
N TRP A 336 35.68 23.65 -13.30
CA TRP A 336 35.21 23.03 -14.55
C TRP A 336 36.17 21.98 -15.16
N ARG A 337 37.08 21.42 -14.36
CA ARG A 337 38.06 20.41 -14.78
C ARG A 337 37.71 19.03 -14.23
N SER A 338 38.32 18.01 -14.83
CA SER A 338 38.27 16.64 -14.31
C SER A 338 39.64 16.00 -14.20
N TYR A 339 39.82 15.15 -13.21
CA TYR A 339 41.03 14.35 -12.97
C TYR A 339 40.67 12.88 -12.96
N ALA A 340 41.49 12.05 -13.59
CA ALA A 340 41.28 10.61 -13.66
C ALA A 340 42.43 9.90 -12.94
N PHE A 341 42.07 8.89 -12.14
CA PHE A 341 42.99 7.95 -11.53
C PHE A 341 42.67 6.56 -12.07
N VAL A 342 43.69 5.87 -12.56
CA VAL A 342 43.58 4.55 -13.19
C VAL A 342 44.23 3.52 -12.27
N SER A 343 43.53 2.44 -11.97
CA SER A 343 44.07 1.34 -11.16
C SER A 343 44.91 0.38 -12.01
N ASP A 344 45.98 -0.13 -11.43
CA ASP A 344 46.74 -1.26 -11.97
C ASP A 344 46.09 -2.64 -11.69
N GLY A 345 44.99 -2.67 -10.92
CA GLY A 345 44.30 -3.89 -10.52
C GLY A 345 45.02 -4.69 -9.41
N SER A 346 46.04 -4.12 -8.77
CA SER A 346 46.86 -4.79 -7.76
C SER A 346 47.09 -3.91 -6.53
N SER A 347 47.84 -2.83 -6.65
CA SER A 347 48.27 -2.03 -5.48
C SER A 347 48.54 -0.56 -5.79
N SER A 348 48.18 -0.07 -6.98
CA SER A 348 48.49 1.30 -7.39
C SER A 348 47.35 1.96 -8.15
N TRP A 349 47.21 3.25 -7.90
CA TRP A 349 46.41 4.18 -8.68
C TRP A 349 47.33 5.24 -9.28
N VAL A 350 47.32 5.34 -10.61
CA VAL A 350 48.09 6.34 -11.35
C VAL A 350 47.10 7.33 -11.96
N GLY A 351 47.17 8.57 -11.49
CA GLY A 351 46.44 9.70 -12.07
C GLY A 351 47.39 10.68 -12.74
N ASP A 352 46.85 11.50 -13.65
CA ASP A 352 47.64 12.47 -14.41
C ASP A 352 48.29 13.53 -13.48
N VAL A 353 49.57 13.35 -13.17
CA VAL A 353 50.35 14.22 -12.27
C VAL A 353 50.77 15.53 -12.95
N ALA A 354 50.67 15.62 -14.28
CA ALA A 354 51.18 16.77 -15.02
C ALA A 354 50.30 18.03 -14.92
N ALA A 355 49.07 17.91 -14.39
CA ALA A 355 48.18 19.04 -14.18
C ALA A 355 48.44 19.81 -12.87
N LEU A 356 49.38 19.38 -12.01
CA LEU A 356 49.61 20.02 -10.70
C LEU A 356 50.57 21.23 -10.72
N THR A 357 51.25 21.51 -11.84
CA THR A 357 52.15 22.68 -11.97
C THR A 357 51.78 23.65 -13.09
N ALA A 358 50.68 23.43 -13.81
CA ALA A 358 50.28 24.33 -14.90
C ALA A 358 49.59 25.59 -14.36
N GLN A 359 50.37 26.67 -14.24
CA GLN A 359 49.91 28.05 -14.43
C GLN A 359 49.09 28.14 -15.74
N PRO A 360 48.14 29.09 -15.88
CA PRO A 360 47.35 29.21 -17.11
C PRO A 360 48.28 29.34 -18.31
N LEU A 361 48.20 28.39 -19.25
CA LEU A 361 49.03 28.37 -20.45
C LEU A 361 48.74 29.62 -21.29
N GLY A 362 49.77 30.42 -21.52
CA GLY A 362 49.72 31.55 -22.43
C GLY A 362 49.79 31.11 -23.89
N LYS A 363 49.44 32.00 -24.82
CA LYS A 363 49.63 31.80 -26.27
C LYS A 363 51.13 31.59 -26.53
N GLY A 364 51.55 30.35 -26.78
CA GLY A 364 52.94 29.98 -27.08
C GLY A 364 53.61 28.97 -26.12
N ASP A 365 52.94 28.48 -25.09
CA ASP A 365 53.54 27.51 -24.16
C ASP A 365 53.51 26.06 -24.69
N ILE A 366 54.60 25.31 -24.46
CA ILE A 366 54.77 23.91 -24.89
C ILE A 366 54.71 22.97 -23.68
N TRP A 367 53.83 21.98 -23.71
CA TRP A 367 53.88 20.85 -22.77
C TRP A 367 54.76 19.72 -23.35
N LYS A 368 55.91 19.46 -22.73
CA LYS A 368 56.75 18.29 -23.03
C LYS A 368 56.45 17.17 -22.02
N GLY A 369 55.75 16.14 -22.45
CA GLY A 369 55.65 14.89 -21.70
C GLY A 369 56.90 14.03 -21.93
N THR A 370 57.72 13.79 -20.90
CA THR A 370 58.81 12.81 -20.97
C THR A 370 58.27 11.43 -20.63
N THR A 371 57.98 10.61 -21.64
CA THR A 371 58.01 9.15 -21.48
C THR A 371 58.75 8.51 -22.65
N THR A 372 59.56 7.52 -22.31
CA THR A 372 60.31 6.68 -23.24
C THR A 372 59.32 5.79 -23.99
N GLY A 373 58.81 6.26 -25.13
CA GLY A 373 57.90 5.50 -25.99
C GLY A 373 56.73 6.33 -26.49
N GLY A 374 56.95 7.10 -27.55
CA GLY A 374 55.90 7.55 -28.47
C GLY A 374 54.69 8.28 -27.86
N GLY A 375 54.90 9.38 -27.16
CA GLY A 375 53.83 10.30 -26.75
C GLY A 375 53.49 11.32 -27.85
N VAL A 376 52.22 11.48 -28.16
CA VAL A 376 51.68 12.48 -29.10
C VAL A 376 51.86 13.89 -28.50
N ILE A 377 52.55 14.77 -29.22
CA ILE A 377 52.72 16.19 -28.89
C ILE A 377 51.48 16.95 -29.39
N HIS A 378 50.69 17.53 -28.49
CA HIS A 378 49.67 18.53 -28.87
C HIS A 378 50.27 19.92 -28.67
N ALA A 379 50.70 20.57 -29.76
CA ALA A 379 51.10 21.96 -29.75
C ALA A 379 50.11 22.79 -30.60
N VAL A 380 49.74 23.96 -30.10
CA VAL A 380 49.10 25.01 -30.89
C VAL A 380 50.13 26.11 -31.05
N GLY A 381 50.66 26.29 -32.27
CA GLY A 381 51.55 27.42 -32.58
C GLY A 381 50.81 28.76 -32.55
N VAL A 382 51.54 29.86 -32.74
CA VAL A 382 50.90 31.13 -33.16
C VAL A 382 50.20 30.93 -34.52
N ASP A 383 49.23 31.78 -34.84
CA ASP A 383 48.33 31.63 -35.98
C ASP A 383 49.10 31.24 -37.27
N GLY A 384 48.91 29.99 -37.73
CA GLY A 384 49.46 29.48 -38.99
C GLY A 384 50.71 28.59 -38.91
N GLN A 385 51.19 28.14 -37.74
CA GLN A 385 52.30 27.17 -37.64
C GLN A 385 51.91 25.84 -36.96
N PHE A 386 52.38 24.72 -37.53
CA PHE A 386 52.38 23.38 -36.91
C PHE A 386 53.81 22.84 -36.78
N LEU A 387 54.05 21.97 -35.81
CA LEU A 387 55.29 21.21 -35.66
C LEU A 387 55.41 20.16 -36.78
N GLY A 388 56.28 20.41 -37.74
CA GLY A 388 56.71 19.43 -38.73
C GLY A 388 57.99 18.73 -38.29
N VAL A 389 58.11 17.43 -38.55
CA VAL A 389 59.38 16.72 -38.42
C VAL A 389 60.10 16.82 -39.76
N SER A 390 61.25 17.50 -39.81
CA SER A 390 62.17 17.41 -40.95
C SER A 390 63.59 17.19 -40.46
N GLY A 391 64.25 16.16 -40.98
CA GLY A 391 65.69 15.95 -40.76
C GLY A 391 66.13 15.56 -39.34
N GLY A 392 65.26 15.02 -38.49
CA GLY A 392 65.62 14.52 -37.16
C GLY A 392 65.54 15.56 -36.04
N ASP A 393 65.32 16.84 -36.35
CA ASP A 393 65.04 17.90 -35.37
C ASP A 393 63.65 18.53 -35.59
N LEU A 394 63.02 18.94 -34.48
CA LEU A 394 61.72 19.60 -34.49
C LEU A 394 61.91 21.10 -34.79
N ALA A 395 61.55 21.53 -36.01
CA ALA A 395 61.59 22.95 -36.41
C ALA A 395 60.20 23.45 -36.82
N TRP A 396 59.90 24.71 -36.48
CA TRP A 396 58.67 25.39 -36.89
C TRP A 396 58.73 25.72 -38.39
N ALA A 397 57.83 25.13 -39.19
CA ALA A 397 57.71 25.41 -40.62
C ALA A 397 56.54 26.38 -40.87
N ASN A 398 56.77 27.43 -41.67
CA ASN A 398 55.71 28.33 -42.12
C ASN A 398 54.89 27.65 -43.21
N LEU A 399 53.56 27.60 -43.05
CA LEU A 399 52.65 27.27 -44.14
C LEU A 399 52.73 28.38 -45.21
N ALA A 400 53.18 28.04 -46.42
CA ALA A 400 53.09 28.95 -47.54
C ALA A 400 51.62 29.05 -47.98
N ALA A 401 51.14 30.25 -48.34
CA ALA A 401 49.76 30.45 -48.82
C ALA A 401 49.39 29.57 -50.03
N SER A 402 50.39 29.04 -50.76
CA SER A 402 50.25 28.05 -51.83
C SER A 402 49.72 26.69 -51.35
N ASP A 403 49.97 26.30 -50.11
CA ASP A 403 49.55 25.01 -49.56
C ASP A 403 48.07 25.04 -49.12
N ILE A 404 47.58 26.22 -48.74
CA ILE A 404 46.16 26.49 -48.49
C ILE A 404 45.38 26.58 -49.82
N ALA A 405 46.02 27.11 -50.86
CA ALA A 405 45.42 27.27 -52.18
C ALA A 405 45.36 25.96 -53.01
N SER A 406 46.27 25.01 -52.78
CA SER A 406 46.33 23.76 -53.55
C SER A 406 45.42 22.65 -53.00
N GLY A 407 44.84 22.79 -51.81
CA GLY A 407 43.97 21.78 -51.22
C GLY A 407 44.67 20.45 -50.93
N THR A 408 46.01 20.40 -50.97
CA THR A 408 46.80 19.19 -50.73
C THR A 408 47.00 18.95 -49.23
N PHE A 409 45.92 19.04 -48.45
CA PHE A 409 45.86 18.25 -47.22
C PHE A 409 45.65 16.81 -47.68
N ALA A 410 46.66 15.97 -47.49
CA ALA A 410 46.62 14.56 -47.82
C ALA A 410 45.26 13.97 -47.41
N ALA A 411 44.45 13.63 -48.42
CA ALA A 411 43.09 13.11 -48.31
C ALA A 411 43.00 11.77 -47.54
N ALA A 412 44.10 11.28 -46.98
CA ALA A 412 44.21 10.02 -46.26
C ALA A 412 44.00 10.12 -44.74
N ARG A 413 43.80 11.31 -44.15
CA ARG A 413 43.84 11.49 -42.67
C ARG A 413 42.62 12.09 -41.97
N LEU A 414 41.48 12.28 -42.62
CA LEU A 414 40.22 12.61 -41.95
C LEU A 414 39.13 11.59 -42.26
N PRO A 415 39.19 10.36 -41.71
CA PRO A 415 38.25 9.30 -42.06
C PRO A 415 36.83 9.49 -41.47
N ASN A 416 36.53 10.61 -40.80
CA ASN A 416 35.24 10.83 -40.13
C ASN A 416 34.68 12.26 -40.21
N LEU A 417 35.20 13.12 -41.10
CA LEU A 417 34.50 14.36 -41.43
C LEU A 417 33.53 14.04 -42.56
N PHE A 418 32.21 14.13 -42.33
CA PHE A 418 31.21 13.92 -43.38
C PHE A 418 31.54 14.88 -44.55
N PRO A 419 32.10 14.40 -45.67
CA PRO A 419 32.60 15.30 -46.68
C PRO A 419 31.41 16.01 -47.30
N LEU A 420 31.40 17.35 -47.24
CA LEU A 420 30.27 18.18 -47.69
C LEU A 420 29.80 17.84 -49.12
N TYR A 421 30.75 17.49 -49.98
CA TYR A 421 30.53 17.12 -51.38
C TYR A 421 30.61 15.62 -51.63
N GLY A 422 30.60 14.79 -50.59
CA GLY A 422 30.84 13.35 -50.70
C GLY A 422 32.31 12.96 -50.77
N ASP A 423 32.57 11.67 -50.59
CA ASP A 423 33.90 11.05 -50.60
C ASP A 423 34.32 10.55 -52.00
N GLY A 424 33.39 10.52 -52.96
CA GLY A 424 33.65 10.05 -54.31
C GLY A 424 33.64 8.51 -54.44
N VAL A 425 33.18 7.76 -53.43
CA VAL A 425 33.23 6.29 -53.41
C VAL A 425 32.45 5.62 -54.55
N SER A 426 31.48 6.32 -55.15
CA SER A 426 30.72 5.84 -56.30
C SER A 426 31.47 5.97 -57.64
N GLY A 427 32.69 6.54 -57.64
CA GLY A 427 33.50 6.74 -58.84
C GLY A 427 32.92 7.77 -59.81
N ASP A 428 33.48 7.83 -61.01
CA ASP A 428 32.97 8.71 -62.08
C ASP A 428 31.72 8.10 -62.73
N ALA A 429 30.73 8.93 -63.04
CA ALA A 429 29.49 8.51 -63.70
C ALA A 429 29.07 9.44 -64.82
N SER A 430 28.50 8.88 -65.89
CA SER A 430 27.86 9.63 -66.98
C SER A 430 26.42 9.18 -67.18
N ILE A 431 25.50 10.12 -67.20
CA ILE A 431 24.05 9.90 -67.34
C ILE A 431 23.60 10.54 -68.66
N SER A 432 23.44 9.71 -69.69
CA SER A 432 22.99 10.14 -71.02
C SER A 432 21.52 9.80 -71.31
N GLY A 433 20.95 8.81 -70.60
CA GLY A 433 19.52 8.44 -70.63
C GLY A 433 18.75 8.92 -69.39
N THR A 434 17.57 8.33 -69.13
CA THR A 434 16.86 8.55 -67.86
C THR A 434 17.33 7.54 -66.81
N THR A 435 17.91 8.03 -65.71
CA THR A 435 18.32 7.22 -64.55
C THR A 435 17.55 7.66 -63.32
N THR A 436 16.99 6.73 -62.56
CA THR A 436 16.32 7.03 -61.28
C THR A 436 17.15 6.46 -60.13
N LEU A 437 17.46 7.29 -59.14
CA LEU A 437 18.25 6.87 -57.97
C LEU A 437 17.42 6.00 -57.03
N THR A 438 18.09 5.04 -56.39
CA THR A 438 17.55 4.15 -55.35
C THR A 438 18.32 4.25 -54.03
N GLN A 439 19.31 5.14 -53.96
CA GLN A 439 20.11 5.48 -52.77
C GLN A 439 20.82 6.83 -52.96
N ASP A 440 21.34 7.40 -51.87
CA ASP A 440 22.24 8.56 -51.95
C ASP A 440 23.50 8.17 -52.73
N THR A 441 23.96 9.10 -53.57
CA THR A 441 25.10 8.86 -54.48
C THR A 441 26.27 9.75 -54.13
N TYR A 442 27.48 9.21 -54.27
CA TYR A 442 28.73 9.84 -53.87
C TYR A 442 29.75 9.76 -54.99
N TYR A 443 29.51 10.45 -56.10
CA TYR A 443 30.33 10.39 -57.31
C TYR A 443 31.65 11.16 -57.15
N ALA A 444 32.70 10.67 -57.79
CA ALA A 444 33.95 11.40 -57.95
C ALA A 444 33.77 12.55 -58.95
N ASN A 445 33.33 12.26 -60.17
CA ASN A 445 32.81 13.23 -61.14
C ASN A 445 31.45 12.73 -61.69
N LEU A 446 30.56 13.65 -62.04
CA LEU A 446 29.24 13.33 -62.58
C LEU A 446 28.96 14.17 -63.83
N ASP A 447 28.78 13.53 -64.97
CA ASP A 447 28.38 14.17 -66.22
C ASP A 447 26.91 13.82 -66.56
N VAL A 448 26.03 14.82 -66.61
CA VAL A 448 24.60 14.61 -66.91
C VAL A 448 24.23 15.30 -68.22
N THR A 449 24.01 14.51 -69.26
CA THR A 449 23.50 14.97 -70.57
C THR A 449 22.06 14.52 -70.83
N GLY A 450 21.62 13.45 -70.15
CA GLY A 450 20.26 12.92 -70.14
C GLY A 450 19.43 13.46 -68.97
N THR A 451 18.74 12.56 -68.27
CA THR A 451 17.88 12.89 -67.11
C THR A 451 18.26 12.06 -65.89
N LEU A 452 18.69 12.72 -64.82
CA LEU A 452 18.87 12.09 -63.50
C LEU A 452 17.66 12.42 -62.61
N ASN A 453 16.81 11.43 -62.36
CA ASN A 453 15.71 11.53 -61.41
C ASN A 453 16.20 11.15 -60.00
N THR A 454 16.25 12.11 -59.08
CA THR A 454 16.85 11.87 -57.76
C THR A 454 15.96 11.05 -56.83
N ALA A 455 14.66 10.94 -57.10
CA ALA A 455 13.67 10.20 -56.30
C ALA A 455 13.63 10.56 -54.79
N GLY A 456 14.25 11.66 -54.37
CA GLY A 456 14.36 12.06 -52.97
C GLY A 456 15.68 11.64 -52.30
N TYR A 457 16.62 11.08 -53.05
CA TYR A 457 18.01 10.88 -52.63
C TYR A 457 18.87 12.11 -52.93
N ARG A 458 19.96 12.23 -52.17
CA ARG A 458 20.98 13.27 -52.27
C ARG A 458 22.01 12.87 -53.32
N VAL A 459 22.50 13.88 -54.05
CA VAL A 459 23.58 13.73 -55.04
C VAL A 459 24.81 14.46 -54.54
N PHE A 460 25.86 13.71 -54.22
CA PHE A 460 27.16 14.22 -53.83
C PHE A 460 28.17 14.02 -54.96
N VAL A 461 28.93 15.05 -55.28
CA VAL A 461 29.99 15.02 -56.31
C VAL A 461 31.26 15.64 -55.73
N SER A 462 32.23 14.80 -55.37
CA SER A 462 33.44 15.25 -54.68
C SER A 462 34.36 16.06 -55.59
N GLY A 463 34.27 15.87 -56.91
CA GLY A 463 34.95 16.60 -57.99
C GLY A 463 33.97 17.48 -58.79
N THR A 464 33.81 17.19 -60.07
CA THR A 464 33.07 18.06 -61.01
C THR A 464 31.69 17.51 -61.40
N LEU A 465 30.67 18.36 -61.30
CA LEU A 465 29.35 18.17 -61.92
C LEU A 465 29.30 18.92 -63.26
N SER A 466 29.15 18.18 -64.37
CA SER A 466 29.16 18.70 -65.75
C SER A 466 27.96 18.22 -66.56
N GLY A 467 27.85 18.73 -67.80
CA GLY A 467 26.81 18.37 -68.77
C GLY A 467 25.74 19.44 -68.94
N ASN A 468 24.71 19.13 -69.73
CA ASN A 468 23.63 20.05 -70.12
C ASN A 468 22.22 19.43 -69.99
N GLY A 469 22.11 18.28 -69.34
CA GLY A 469 20.87 17.53 -69.17
C GLY A 469 19.96 18.07 -68.08
N THR A 470 19.19 17.19 -67.45
CA THR A 470 18.23 17.53 -66.38
C THR A 470 18.47 16.70 -65.13
N ILE A 471 18.61 17.34 -63.97
CA ILE A 471 18.58 16.68 -62.66
C ILE A 471 17.25 17.04 -62.00
N ARG A 472 16.42 16.07 -61.64
CA ARG A 472 15.04 16.37 -61.24
C ARG A 472 14.45 15.51 -60.15
N HIS A 473 13.41 16.07 -59.53
CA HIS A 473 12.40 15.34 -58.77
C HIS A 473 11.04 16.02 -58.96
N ASN A 474 10.56 16.09 -60.21
CA ASN A 474 9.31 16.76 -60.57
C ASN A 474 8.08 15.93 -60.15
N GLY A 475 6.94 16.60 -60.03
CA GLY A 475 5.63 15.97 -59.95
C GLY A 475 5.18 15.40 -61.31
N ASN A 476 4.43 14.31 -61.24
CA ASN A 476 3.78 13.65 -62.36
C ASN A 476 2.46 14.34 -62.75
N THR A 477 2.08 14.18 -64.02
CA THR A 477 0.93 14.86 -64.65
C THR A 477 -0.42 14.16 -64.50
N SER A 478 -0.53 12.91 -64.03
CA SER A 478 -1.83 12.21 -63.87
C SER A 478 -1.75 10.98 -62.96
N GLY A 479 -2.69 10.81 -62.02
CA GLY A 479 -3.11 9.49 -61.49
C GLY A 479 -2.11 8.65 -60.68
N VAL A 480 -1.01 9.22 -60.20
CA VAL A 480 0.00 8.51 -59.40
C VAL A 480 0.30 9.26 -58.11
N THR A 481 0.72 8.48 -57.11
CA THR A 481 1.46 8.92 -55.92
C THR A 481 2.42 10.04 -56.31
N GLY A 482 2.44 11.13 -55.56
CA GLY A 482 3.42 12.20 -55.73
C GLY A 482 4.81 11.60 -55.83
N GLY A 483 5.65 12.18 -56.69
CA GLY A 483 6.87 11.55 -57.24
C GLY A 483 7.47 10.51 -56.29
N ALA A 484 7.44 9.23 -56.70
CA ALA A 484 7.60 8.07 -55.82
C ALA A 484 8.65 8.31 -54.71
N ALA A 485 8.20 8.31 -53.45
CA ALA A 485 9.10 8.42 -52.30
C ALA A 485 9.96 7.16 -52.22
N ALA A 486 11.20 7.26 -52.67
CA ALA A 486 12.23 6.31 -52.35
C ALA A 486 13.43 7.16 -51.96
N GLY A 487 13.57 7.52 -50.69
CA GLY A 487 14.68 8.36 -50.28
C GLY A 487 14.56 8.99 -48.91
N ILE A 488 15.60 9.76 -48.57
CA ILE A 488 15.71 10.43 -47.28
C ILE A 488 14.74 11.61 -47.17
N TYR A 489 14.46 12.27 -48.29
CA TYR A 489 13.37 13.25 -48.42
C TYR A 489 12.08 12.56 -48.89
N GLY A 490 10.94 13.03 -48.38
CA GLY A 490 9.64 12.53 -48.80
C GLY A 490 9.21 13.08 -50.16
N ALA A 491 8.31 12.34 -50.81
CA ALA A 491 7.68 12.74 -52.06
C ALA A 491 6.89 14.06 -51.94
N GLY A 492 6.64 14.69 -53.09
CA GLY A 492 5.56 15.68 -53.20
C GLY A 492 4.19 15.10 -52.87
N GLY A 493 3.19 15.96 -52.75
CA GLY A 493 1.81 15.55 -52.49
C GLY A 493 1.18 14.86 -53.70
N ASP A 494 0.34 13.87 -53.43
CA ASP A 494 -0.39 13.13 -54.46
C ASP A 494 -1.41 14.04 -55.16
N SER A 495 -1.61 13.82 -56.46
CA SER A 495 -2.68 14.46 -57.22
C SER A 495 -4.06 13.98 -56.76
N ALA A 496 -5.08 14.82 -56.86
CA ALA A 496 -6.47 14.42 -56.63
C ALA A 496 -7.18 14.00 -57.93
N ASN A 497 -8.11 13.05 -57.81
CA ASN A 497 -8.93 12.61 -58.94
C ASN A 497 -10.00 13.64 -59.30
N GLY A 498 -10.26 13.80 -60.61
CA GLY A 498 -11.43 14.53 -61.08
C GLY A 498 -12.73 13.82 -60.65
N GLY A 499 -13.76 14.60 -60.37
CA GLY A 499 -15.04 14.08 -59.90
C GLY A 499 -16.09 14.10 -61.00
N THR A 500 -17.08 13.21 -60.93
CA THR A 500 -18.24 13.21 -61.84
C THR A 500 -19.20 14.37 -61.57
N THR A 501 -19.19 14.90 -60.34
CA THR A 501 -19.89 16.14 -59.95
C THR A 501 -18.87 17.13 -59.37
N THR A 502 -18.45 16.94 -58.12
CA THR A 502 -17.42 17.76 -57.46
C THR A 502 -16.05 17.10 -57.53
N GLY A 503 -15.05 17.86 -57.97
CA GLY A 503 -13.67 17.39 -58.01
C GLY A 503 -13.08 17.14 -56.61
N SER A 504 -12.21 16.14 -56.49
CA SER A 504 -11.58 15.84 -55.19
C SER A 504 -10.54 16.91 -54.83
N GLN A 505 -10.48 17.32 -53.56
CA GLN A 505 -9.39 18.15 -53.06
C GLN A 505 -8.13 17.30 -52.84
N ALA A 506 -6.95 17.81 -53.19
CA ALA A 506 -5.68 17.12 -52.96
C ALA A 506 -5.42 16.83 -51.48
N ALA A 507 -4.61 15.82 -51.17
CA ALA A 507 -4.22 15.50 -49.80
C ALA A 507 -3.37 16.64 -49.20
N SER A 508 -3.51 16.89 -47.89
CA SER A 508 -2.61 17.82 -47.19
C SER A 508 -1.20 17.22 -47.12
N VAL A 509 -0.19 18.08 -47.26
CA VAL A 509 1.22 17.70 -47.08
C VAL A 509 1.74 18.37 -45.82
N SER A 510 2.09 17.56 -44.82
CA SER A 510 2.83 18.01 -43.63
C SER A 510 4.32 18.13 -43.95
N ASN A 511 5.01 19.02 -43.22
CA ASN A 511 6.44 19.31 -43.42
C ASN A 511 6.78 19.74 -44.86
N CYS A 512 5.87 20.50 -45.48
CA CYS A 512 5.95 20.97 -46.85
C CYS A 512 7.00 22.08 -47.00
N LEU A 513 8.07 21.81 -47.75
CA LEU A 513 9.07 22.81 -48.16
C LEU A 513 8.73 23.44 -49.52
N GLY A 514 7.80 22.85 -50.26
CA GLY A 514 7.38 23.32 -51.58
C GLY A 514 6.27 24.38 -51.57
N GLY A 515 5.66 24.55 -52.73
CA GLY A 515 4.48 25.37 -52.98
C GLY A 515 3.17 24.60 -52.82
N ASP A 516 2.09 25.34 -52.97
CA ASP A 516 0.71 24.88 -52.81
C ASP A 516 0.13 24.35 -54.12
N GLY A 517 -0.84 23.45 -54.00
CA GLY A 517 -1.53 22.84 -55.13
C GLY A 517 -2.70 23.71 -55.61
N GLY A 518 -2.83 23.84 -56.92
CA GLY A 518 -3.91 24.58 -57.57
C GLY A 518 -5.28 23.92 -57.39
N ALA A 519 -6.34 24.74 -57.41
CA ALA A 519 -7.72 24.26 -57.43
C ALA A 519 -8.04 23.57 -58.76
N GLY A 520 -8.96 22.60 -58.74
CA GLY A 520 -9.56 22.09 -59.96
C GLY A 520 -10.52 23.10 -60.57
N GLY A 521 -10.69 23.04 -61.88
CA GLY A 521 -11.68 23.83 -62.61
C GLY A 521 -13.10 23.34 -62.33
N ASN A 522 -14.08 24.23 -62.46
CA ASN A 522 -15.48 23.90 -62.29
C ASN A 522 -16.02 23.21 -63.55
N GLY A 523 -16.81 22.15 -63.36
CA GLY A 523 -17.69 21.62 -64.40
C GLY A 523 -19.07 22.25 -64.32
N THR A 524 -19.96 21.91 -65.25
CA THR A 524 -21.35 22.40 -65.24
C THR A 524 -22.19 21.88 -64.08
N SER A 525 -21.92 20.66 -63.62
CA SER A 525 -22.71 20.00 -62.58
C SER A 525 -22.06 20.04 -61.19
N GLY A 526 -20.86 20.60 -61.07
CA GLY A 526 -20.19 20.73 -59.77
C GLY A 526 -18.83 21.42 -59.83
N ASN A 527 -18.44 21.98 -58.69
CA ASN A 527 -17.19 22.72 -58.52
C ASN A 527 -15.97 21.80 -58.64
N GLY A 528 -14.85 22.35 -59.08
CA GLY A 528 -13.56 21.69 -58.91
C GLY A 528 -13.17 21.59 -57.44
N GLY A 529 -12.29 20.66 -57.12
CA GLY A 529 -11.73 20.55 -55.78
C GLY A 529 -10.97 21.83 -55.42
N ALA A 530 -11.18 22.36 -54.22
CA ALA A 530 -10.52 23.59 -53.79
C ALA A 530 -8.98 23.45 -53.75
N ALA A 531 -8.24 24.55 -53.89
CA ALA A 531 -6.78 24.55 -53.73
C ALA A 531 -6.36 23.99 -52.37
N ARG A 532 -5.13 23.48 -52.25
CA ARG A 532 -4.60 22.93 -51.00
C ARG A 532 -3.26 23.56 -50.65
N THR A 533 -3.18 24.09 -49.44
CA THR A 533 -1.94 24.59 -48.84
C THR A 533 -1.26 23.54 -47.99
N GLY A 534 0.07 23.48 -48.06
CA GLY A 534 0.89 22.57 -47.28
C GLY A 534 1.24 23.14 -45.91
N SER A 535 1.31 22.31 -44.88
CA SER A 535 1.77 22.75 -43.56
C SER A 535 3.29 22.80 -43.53
N ARG A 536 3.86 23.97 -43.24
CA ARG A 536 5.32 24.15 -43.09
C ARG A 536 5.88 23.26 -41.96
N PRO A 537 7.17 22.89 -42.00
CA PRO A 537 7.78 22.08 -40.93
C PRO A 537 7.58 22.74 -39.56
N SER A 538 7.12 21.95 -38.58
CA SER A 538 6.94 22.42 -37.21
C SER A 538 8.31 22.59 -36.51
N ALA A 539 8.34 23.30 -35.38
CA ALA A 539 9.58 23.50 -34.62
C ALA A 539 10.26 22.17 -34.23
N GLY A 540 9.48 21.11 -33.97
CA GLY A 540 9.99 19.78 -33.61
C GLY A 540 10.73 19.04 -34.74
N VAL A 541 10.60 19.50 -36.00
CA VAL A 541 11.31 18.95 -37.17
C VAL A 541 12.20 20.00 -37.85
N GLY A 542 12.64 21.03 -37.11
CA GLY A 542 13.58 22.06 -37.58
C GLY A 542 12.95 23.40 -37.99
N GLY A 543 11.61 23.51 -37.98
CA GLY A 543 10.89 24.75 -38.28
C GLY A 543 10.97 25.19 -39.76
N SER A 544 10.29 26.29 -40.09
CA SER A 544 10.29 26.86 -41.43
C SER A 544 11.65 27.43 -41.88
N LEU A 545 12.60 27.65 -40.96
CA LEU A 545 13.94 28.17 -41.25
C LEU A 545 14.94 27.09 -41.69
N VAL A 546 14.56 25.82 -41.66
CA VAL A 546 15.44 24.72 -42.10
C VAL A 546 15.95 24.92 -43.53
N MET A 547 15.15 25.54 -44.38
CA MET A 547 15.48 25.89 -45.76
C MET A 547 16.51 27.02 -45.91
N SER A 548 16.90 27.67 -44.81
CA SER A 548 17.92 28.73 -44.77
C SER A 548 19.30 28.20 -44.37
N ASN A 549 19.46 26.89 -44.15
CA ASN A 549 20.74 26.27 -43.80
C ASN A 549 20.94 24.95 -44.57
N PHE A 550 21.91 24.93 -45.48
CA PHE A 550 22.21 23.73 -46.26
C PHE A 550 22.73 22.55 -45.41
N ILE A 551 23.31 22.80 -44.24
CA ILE A 551 23.75 21.74 -43.30
C ILE A 551 22.54 20.99 -42.72
N GLY A 552 21.43 21.70 -42.48
CA GLY A 552 20.18 21.06 -42.08
C GLY A 552 19.65 20.13 -43.15
N MET A 553 19.74 20.54 -44.42
CA MET A 553 19.39 19.67 -45.55
C MET A 553 20.37 18.52 -45.75
N LEU A 554 21.65 18.73 -45.47
CA LEU A 554 22.69 17.72 -45.55
C LEU A 554 22.48 16.57 -44.55
N LEU A 555 21.88 16.80 -43.39
CA LEU A 555 21.67 15.78 -42.35
C LEU A 555 20.18 15.64 -42.01
N PRO A 556 19.34 15.07 -42.89
CA PRO A 556 17.91 14.98 -42.61
C PRO A 556 17.67 14.07 -41.41
N MET A 557 16.91 14.56 -40.43
CA MET A 557 16.54 13.80 -39.25
C MET A 557 15.52 12.71 -39.63
N TYR A 558 15.92 11.44 -39.58
CA TYR A 558 15.01 10.32 -39.80
C TYR A 558 14.32 9.93 -38.48
N PHE A 559 13.19 10.55 -38.17
CA PHE A 559 12.38 10.16 -36.99
C PHE A 559 11.36 9.07 -37.36
N GLY A 560 11.86 7.85 -37.57
CA GLY A 560 11.12 6.58 -37.37
C GLY A 560 9.82 6.31 -38.13
N SER A 561 9.31 7.23 -38.96
CA SER A 561 8.14 7.00 -39.83
C SER A 561 8.10 8.02 -40.99
N SER A 562 7.46 7.65 -42.10
CA SER A 562 7.33 8.50 -43.31
C SER A 562 6.58 9.82 -43.09
N SER A 563 5.87 9.98 -41.95
CA SER A 563 5.17 11.21 -41.57
C SER A 563 6.08 12.32 -41.01
N ALA A 564 7.33 12.00 -40.64
CA ALA A 564 8.31 12.97 -40.14
C ALA A 564 9.27 13.50 -41.21
N GLN A 565 9.26 12.94 -42.43
CA GLN A 565 10.13 13.39 -43.51
C GLN A 565 9.76 14.79 -43.99
N TRP A 566 10.76 15.58 -44.41
CA TRP A 566 10.48 16.79 -45.17
C TRP A 566 9.98 16.44 -46.55
N ARG A 567 8.92 17.12 -46.98
CA ARG A 567 8.21 16.82 -48.22
C ARG A 567 8.26 18.00 -49.18
N GLY A 568 8.06 17.67 -50.45
CA GLY A 568 7.99 18.65 -51.53
C GLY A 568 6.68 19.47 -51.52
N GLY A 569 6.28 19.95 -52.69
CA GLY A 569 5.04 20.71 -52.89
C GLY A 569 3.78 19.86 -52.75
N VAL A 570 2.63 20.52 -52.62
CA VAL A 570 1.31 19.86 -52.52
C VAL A 570 0.80 19.46 -53.90
N GLY A 571 0.04 18.37 -54.02
CA GLY A 571 -0.63 18.02 -55.27
C GLY A 571 -1.80 18.97 -55.59
N GLY A 572 -2.14 19.07 -56.87
CA GLY A 572 -3.30 19.81 -57.37
C GLY A 572 -4.60 19.02 -57.24
N SER A 573 -5.70 19.75 -57.11
CA SER A 573 -7.04 19.19 -56.92
C SER A 573 -7.69 18.78 -58.25
N GLY A 574 -8.66 17.88 -58.23
CA GLY A 574 -9.35 17.39 -59.42
C GLY A 574 -10.42 18.36 -59.91
N GLY A 575 -10.67 18.39 -61.21
CA GLY A 575 -11.74 19.17 -61.82
C GLY A 575 -13.14 18.59 -61.57
N GLY A 576 -14.15 19.44 -61.60
CA GLY A 576 -15.57 19.08 -61.49
C GLY A 576 -16.13 18.50 -62.79
N GLY A 577 -17.16 17.67 -62.67
CA GLY A 577 -17.71 16.89 -63.79
C GLY A 577 -19.08 17.40 -64.28
N ASP A 578 -19.62 16.68 -65.26
CA ASP A 578 -20.96 16.87 -65.86
C ASP A 578 -21.80 15.57 -65.81
N GLY A 579 -21.47 14.68 -64.85
CA GLY A 579 -21.86 13.26 -64.86
C GLY A 579 -20.71 12.34 -65.25
N THR A 580 -19.68 12.86 -65.93
CA THR A 580 -18.40 12.19 -66.18
C THR A 580 -17.25 12.90 -65.47
N ALA A 581 -16.18 12.17 -65.11
CA ALA A 581 -15.11 12.70 -64.27
C ALA A 581 -14.31 13.84 -64.95
N GLY A 582 -14.10 14.95 -64.25
CA GLY A 582 -13.22 16.05 -64.69
C GLY A 582 -11.73 15.65 -64.79
N GLY A 583 -10.88 16.62 -65.14
CA GLY A 583 -9.44 16.38 -65.21
C GLY A 583 -8.83 16.07 -63.84
N THR A 584 -7.90 15.12 -63.76
CA THR A 584 -7.15 14.85 -62.51
C THR A 584 -6.14 15.94 -62.24
N GLY A 585 -5.87 16.26 -60.98
CA GLY A 585 -4.80 17.20 -60.64
C GLY A 585 -3.41 16.68 -60.98
N GLY A 586 -2.41 17.57 -60.96
CA GLY A 586 -1.01 17.21 -61.07
C GLY A 586 -0.38 17.02 -59.69
N SER A 587 0.57 16.10 -59.53
CA SER A 587 1.20 15.88 -58.22
C SER A 587 2.25 16.96 -57.90
N GLY A 588 2.60 17.15 -56.62
CA GLY A 588 3.59 18.14 -56.21
C GLY A 588 5.02 17.73 -56.59
N GLY A 589 5.89 18.73 -56.83
CA GLY A 589 7.33 18.50 -57.01
C GLY A 589 7.99 18.03 -55.71
N GLY A 590 8.98 17.15 -55.77
CA GLY A 590 9.72 16.63 -54.61
C GLY A 590 10.86 17.55 -54.14
N ILE A 591 11.84 16.98 -53.44
CA ILE A 591 13.05 17.70 -53.03
C ILE A 591 14.25 17.19 -53.83
N VAL A 592 15.06 18.12 -54.34
CA VAL A 592 16.35 17.87 -55.00
C VAL A 592 17.45 18.53 -54.18
N PHE A 593 18.43 17.73 -53.73
CA PHE A 593 19.64 18.20 -53.07
C PHE A 593 20.86 17.75 -53.86
N VAL A 594 21.65 18.72 -54.31
CA VAL A 594 22.92 18.47 -55.02
C VAL A 594 24.03 19.22 -54.31
N ALA A 595 25.08 18.50 -53.93
CA ALA A 595 26.32 19.07 -53.42
C ALA A 595 27.48 18.67 -54.32
N ALA A 596 28.04 19.61 -55.07
CA ALA A 596 29.14 19.37 -55.99
C ALA A 596 30.29 20.33 -55.73
N ARG A 597 31.52 19.82 -55.54
CA ARG A 597 32.67 20.68 -55.25
C ARG A 597 32.86 21.71 -56.36
N THR A 598 32.93 21.25 -57.60
CA THR A 598 32.98 22.09 -58.80
C THR A 598 31.74 21.88 -59.64
N CYS A 599 31.02 22.95 -59.98
CA CYS A 599 29.88 22.92 -60.87
C CYS A 599 30.21 23.66 -62.18
N THR A 600 30.19 22.92 -63.30
CA THR A 600 30.27 23.45 -64.67
C THR A 600 29.03 23.10 -65.49
N PHE A 601 28.09 22.37 -64.90
CA PHE A 601 26.82 21.98 -65.49
C PHE A 601 26.02 23.19 -65.97
N THR A 602 25.50 23.12 -67.20
CA THR A 602 24.73 24.19 -67.85
C THR A 602 23.26 23.81 -68.05
N GLY A 603 22.89 22.59 -67.66
CA GLY A 603 21.54 22.08 -67.75
C GLY A 603 20.60 22.63 -66.67
N THR A 604 19.53 21.89 -66.40
CA THR A 604 18.50 22.31 -65.44
C THR A 604 18.42 21.38 -64.23
N ILE A 605 18.46 21.95 -63.03
CA ILE A 605 18.17 21.27 -61.76
C ILE A 605 16.78 21.69 -61.30
N GLN A 606 15.83 20.75 -61.21
CA GLN A 606 14.43 21.11 -61.02
C GLN A 606 13.59 20.19 -60.15
N ALA A 607 12.64 20.80 -59.43
CA ALA A 607 11.59 20.11 -58.70
C ALA A 607 10.24 20.76 -59.03
N ASN A 608 9.84 20.75 -60.30
CA ASN A 608 8.60 21.39 -60.73
C ASN A 608 7.38 20.54 -60.33
N GLY A 609 6.26 21.20 -60.04
CA GLY A 609 4.98 20.53 -59.86
C GLY A 609 4.47 19.94 -61.18
N GLY A 610 3.72 18.85 -61.08
CA GLY A 610 3.08 18.21 -62.22
C GLY A 610 1.93 19.06 -62.76
N ALA A 611 1.76 19.09 -64.08
CA ALA A 611 0.61 19.73 -64.71
C ALA A 611 -0.68 18.96 -64.39
N GLY A 612 -1.78 19.69 -64.19
CA GLY A 612 -3.11 19.09 -64.13
C GLY A 612 -3.55 18.57 -65.49
N VAL A 613 -4.31 17.48 -65.51
CA VAL A 613 -4.83 16.88 -66.74
C VAL A 613 -5.98 17.72 -67.27
N ALA A 614 -5.99 17.95 -68.59
CA ALA A 614 -7.11 18.58 -69.26
C ALA A 614 -8.34 17.68 -69.28
N ALA A 615 -9.54 18.25 -69.20
CA ALA A 615 -10.76 17.49 -69.41
C ALA A 615 -10.87 17.04 -70.88
N SER A 616 -11.15 15.75 -71.11
CA SER A 616 -11.05 15.17 -72.47
C SER A 616 -12.20 15.54 -73.43
N ALA A 617 -13.37 15.91 -72.92
CA ALA A 617 -14.61 16.23 -73.66
C ALA A 617 -15.70 16.75 -72.71
N GLY A 618 -16.88 17.14 -73.20
CA GLY A 618 -18.04 17.51 -72.36
C GLY A 618 -17.88 18.90 -71.71
N ASN A 619 -18.63 19.16 -70.64
CA ASN A 619 -18.62 20.44 -69.91
C ASN A 619 -17.94 20.31 -68.55
N ARG A 620 -16.69 19.86 -68.58
CA ARG A 620 -15.91 19.41 -67.42
C ARG A 620 -14.75 20.34 -67.12
N GLY A 621 -14.46 20.51 -65.83
CA GLY A 621 -13.32 21.29 -65.36
C GLY A 621 -11.99 20.55 -65.51
N GLY A 622 -10.93 21.29 -65.81
CA GLY A 622 -9.57 20.74 -65.83
C GLY A 622 -8.99 20.52 -64.44
N GLY A 623 -8.01 19.64 -64.29
CA GLY A 623 -7.33 19.42 -63.01
C GLY A 623 -6.43 20.58 -62.61
N GLY A 624 -6.27 20.85 -61.31
CA GLY A 624 -5.33 21.82 -60.79
C GLY A 624 -3.88 21.36 -60.92
N GLY A 625 -2.95 22.29 -61.11
CA GLY A 625 -1.51 21.98 -61.15
C GLY A 625 -0.93 21.73 -59.76
N GLY A 626 0.05 20.85 -59.65
CA GLY A 626 0.77 20.60 -58.39
C GLY A 626 1.70 21.75 -58.01
N GLY A 627 1.93 21.96 -56.72
CA GLY A 627 2.90 22.93 -56.23
C GLY A 627 4.34 22.50 -56.55
N GLY A 628 5.21 23.49 -56.79
CA GLY A 628 6.64 23.26 -56.96
C GLY A 628 7.28 22.70 -55.69
N GLY A 629 8.37 21.97 -55.83
CA GLY A 629 9.11 21.34 -54.75
C GLY A 629 10.19 22.22 -54.14
N MET A 630 11.31 21.63 -53.74
CA MET A 630 12.48 22.37 -53.29
C MET A 630 13.73 21.94 -54.05
N VAL A 631 14.55 22.90 -54.46
CA VAL A 631 15.86 22.61 -55.05
C VAL A 631 16.95 23.33 -54.28
N THR A 632 17.96 22.57 -53.86
CA THR A 632 19.18 23.10 -53.24
C THR A 632 20.41 22.64 -54.00
N LEU A 633 21.23 23.62 -54.40
CA LEU A 633 22.56 23.40 -54.94
C LEU A 633 23.60 23.99 -53.97
N VAL A 634 24.56 23.17 -53.57
CA VAL A 634 25.70 23.58 -52.75
C VAL A 634 26.97 23.34 -53.55
N THR A 635 27.80 24.37 -53.74
CA THR A 635 29.04 24.24 -54.49
C THR A 635 30.14 25.16 -54.01
N ALA A 636 31.39 24.75 -54.21
CA ALA A 636 32.56 25.62 -54.00
C ALA A 636 32.80 26.53 -55.21
N SER A 637 32.15 26.28 -56.36
CA SER A 637 32.12 27.22 -57.48
C SER A 637 31.56 28.57 -57.01
N THR A 638 32.18 29.66 -57.45
CA THR A 638 31.78 31.03 -57.11
C THR A 638 30.69 31.59 -58.02
N SER A 639 30.32 30.84 -59.07
CA SER A 639 29.28 31.19 -60.03
C SER A 639 28.31 30.03 -60.25
N GLN A 640 27.06 30.37 -60.54
CA GLN A 640 26.03 29.43 -60.96
C GLN A 640 26.01 29.36 -62.49
N THR A 641 26.23 28.17 -63.04
CA THR A 641 26.24 27.92 -64.50
C THR A 641 24.96 27.25 -65.02
N CYS A 642 24.15 26.69 -64.12
CA CYS A 642 22.93 25.94 -64.45
C CYS A 642 21.65 26.69 -64.09
N THR A 643 20.53 26.29 -64.69
CA THR A 643 19.21 26.76 -64.28
C THR A 643 18.71 25.97 -63.07
N VAL A 644 18.25 26.64 -62.02
CA VAL A 644 17.71 26.03 -60.80
C VAL A 644 16.27 26.49 -60.60
N GLN A 645 15.30 25.57 -60.62
CA GLN A 645 13.87 25.94 -60.61
C GLN A 645 12.97 24.98 -59.83
N ALA A 646 11.91 25.53 -59.22
CA ALA A 646 10.87 24.77 -58.54
C ALA A 646 9.49 25.36 -58.89
N LEU A 647 9.16 25.36 -60.18
CA LEU A 647 7.93 25.98 -60.69
C LEU A 647 6.69 25.19 -60.25
N GLY A 648 5.56 25.88 -60.08
CA GLY A 648 4.26 25.22 -59.98
C GLY A 648 3.85 24.60 -61.31
N GLY A 649 3.13 23.50 -61.25
CA GLY A 649 2.52 22.87 -62.41
C GLY A 649 1.40 23.72 -62.98
N SER A 650 1.22 23.70 -64.29
CA SER A 650 0.10 24.37 -64.95
C SER A 650 -1.22 23.65 -64.64
N GLY A 651 -2.31 24.40 -64.53
CA GLY A 651 -3.65 23.84 -64.50
C GLY A 651 -4.01 23.21 -65.85
N GLY A 652 -4.75 22.11 -65.81
CA GLY A 652 -5.32 21.47 -66.98
C GLY A 652 -6.42 22.32 -67.59
N ALA A 653 -6.54 22.30 -68.91
CA ALA A 653 -7.63 22.97 -69.61
C ALA A 653 -8.99 22.34 -69.27
N GLY A 654 -10.03 23.16 -69.16
CA GLY A 654 -11.42 22.68 -69.14
C GLY A 654 -11.89 22.27 -70.53
N SER A 655 -13.09 21.69 -70.60
CA SER A 655 -13.77 21.35 -71.86
C SER A 655 -15.18 21.94 -71.85
N GLY A 656 -15.68 22.34 -73.03
CA GLY A 656 -17.01 22.95 -73.16
C GLY A 656 -17.13 24.24 -72.34
N THR A 657 -18.12 24.29 -71.44
CA THR A 657 -18.30 25.40 -70.48
C THR A 657 -17.52 25.22 -69.17
N GLY A 658 -16.78 24.12 -69.01
CA GLY A 658 -15.94 23.87 -67.84
C GLY A 658 -14.69 24.76 -67.83
N THR A 659 -14.27 25.21 -66.64
CA THR A 659 -13.12 26.11 -66.51
C THR A 659 -11.81 25.35 -66.43
N ALA A 660 -10.69 26.00 -66.77
CA ALA A 660 -9.36 25.45 -66.49
C ALA A 660 -9.13 25.33 -64.98
N GLY A 661 -8.29 24.38 -64.59
CA GLY A 661 -7.75 24.32 -63.24
C GLY A 661 -6.79 25.47 -62.96
N GLY A 662 -6.61 25.79 -61.68
CA GLY A 662 -5.59 26.74 -61.23
C GLY A 662 -4.20 26.15 -61.33
N ASN A 663 -3.20 27.01 -61.59
CA ASN A 663 -1.79 26.62 -61.49
C ASN A 663 -1.42 26.35 -60.02
N GLY A 664 -0.50 25.43 -59.80
CA GLY A 664 0.19 25.33 -58.52
C GLY A 664 1.12 26.52 -58.31
N THR A 665 1.48 26.80 -57.06
CA THR A 665 2.45 27.87 -56.77
C THR A 665 3.88 27.33 -56.82
N ALA A 666 4.84 28.20 -57.13
CA ALA A 666 6.25 27.82 -57.10
C ALA A 666 6.69 27.46 -55.68
N GLY A 667 7.60 26.49 -55.60
CA GLY A 667 8.27 26.12 -54.37
C GLY A 667 9.50 26.98 -54.12
N GLN A 668 10.52 26.39 -53.49
CA GLN A 668 11.71 27.14 -53.06
C GLN A 668 12.97 26.69 -53.81
N THR A 669 13.83 27.64 -54.15
CA THR A 669 15.18 27.37 -54.66
C THR A 669 16.22 28.06 -53.79
N ARG A 670 17.35 27.37 -53.56
CA ARG A 670 18.51 27.89 -52.81
C ARG A 670 19.80 27.44 -53.49
N VAL A 671 20.67 28.40 -53.78
CA VAL A 671 21.99 28.13 -54.36
C VAL A 671 23.04 28.72 -53.46
N TRP A 672 23.96 27.89 -52.99
CA TRP A 672 25.07 28.25 -52.12
C TRP A 672 26.36 28.15 -52.94
N LEU A 673 26.97 29.30 -53.22
CA LEU A 673 28.19 29.43 -53.99
C LEU A 673 29.38 29.68 -53.07
N GLY A 674 30.57 29.25 -53.47
CA GLY A 674 31.81 29.48 -52.73
C GLY A 674 31.86 28.83 -51.34
N VAL A 675 31.05 27.79 -51.10
CA VAL A 675 31.06 27.04 -49.83
C VAL A 675 32.37 26.25 -49.76
N LYS A 676 33.03 26.20 -48.60
CA LYS A 676 34.32 25.54 -48.40
C LYS A 676 34.30 24.67 -47.16
#